data_AF-A0A142XBX4-F1
#
_entry.id   AF-A0A142XBX4-F1
#
_cell.length_a   1.000
_cell.length_b   1.000
_cell.length_c   1.000
_cell.angle_alpha   90.00
_cell.angle_beta   90.00
_cell.angle_gamma   90.00
#
_symmetry.space_group_name_H-M   'P 1'
#
loop_
_entity.id
_entity.type
_entity.pdbx_description
1 polymer ?
#
loop_
_entity_poly.entity_id
_entity_poly.type
_entity_poly.pdbx_seq_one_letter_code
_entity_poly.pdbx_strand_id
1 'polypeptide(L)'
;MHREISTVDDPFHSESPLGLYLLTAIVGGLLGADLWPVIATWLKGQGVETYSWTRELYGFRYALLAAVIGGGRVLYTSLEALFEGRIGSDLALAIACLAAIILKEPVVAAEVVFIGLVGECLEAFTFARTQNALGKLAELFPQRCWVLRDGAEVRAFTADVIVGDKVVVKPGGRVPVDGTVIDGRSAVDASAITGESLPVDKGPGDAVLAGSIVQHGSLTVEAKKVAKQTVAGQVIELTGQALKDKAPIERYADKLARYFLPIVLALALVTFIGNVAYQVSGSPQPGFPKPTLRAAAKVAAYPALAVLVVACPCALILATPAAVIAALGRLAGTGVLIKGGSALERLAGVTSFAFDKTGTLTEGKLELGDVIPLAPATTEQLLQAAATAEQRSEHPLARLIVREASTRNLEASPVEAFQAHPGAGVTVTAPDGAIIVGTRRLVEEQGVTLPADAIAALERLDAAGQTSLVVARNGAVLGVLGARDTLRPEAAQVIADLRALGIAPVALLTGDRSAVARTLAENLPVTEVHAEMLPAQKAEWVASCEPSTPADRAETDLPGTDANASVEGPLASLLPSERTGSSVAFVGDGINDAPALARAGVGIAIGSGTDVAAEAGDIVMMGAPLAPLPLLVKLSRETVRIIRQNILIFAFGVNLVGILLTGLLWPLFASSPEWYESAPLAAVIYHQFGSLTVLLNSMRLLAFDRTSNRTLSRARGAAQAIEGWVGRFSIDELLHGIAHQWKFIRAGLVGAVLVAFLGSAFSQIENGEVGVVRRFGEITADLQPGLHVRWPWPIETVTRVRPDEVRSVELGFRVLAEKQEKKPGSNTWTSGHGDGVGRLTDEAVMITGDGDLVEILATVRYRVSDPRRYLFAARDPDGVVRSSAESVLRELVSSHRFLELLTVRRPDLEHAALDRLNRRLTEVAPDGMGVALDGFTLHDLHPPPEVVNSYHEVAKAIQDRDRAVNEALASSIRTRRRAEEEADWVLKRTEAEKHSRIESASADRDAFLAWYLARTKLTDAEEAALATERANRIAAKQDPVMVDQDIADRRAKILAERRALLETRLTYQTVVDVLRVRDKVIIDAPDAPGRRHLFLLDPELLKFPQLTPPRTIDKE
;
A
#
# COMPACT_ATOMS: atom_id res chain seq x y z
N MET A 1 -0.10 -38.65 4.57
CA MET A 1 -0.21 -37.18 4.50
C MET A 1 0.79 -36.71 3.45
N HIS A 2 0.48 -36.88 2.16
CA HIS A 2 1.33 -36.41 1.06
C HIS A 2 0.68 -35.17 0.45
N ARG A 3 1.33 -34.03 0.66
CA ARG A 3 1.13 -32.83 -0.17
C ARG A 3 1.70 -33.16 -1.54
N GLU A 4 0.84 -33.29 -2.55
CA GLU A 4 1.26 -33.37 -3.95
C GLU A 4 0.83 -32.09 -4.64
N ILE A 5 1.83 -31.30 -5.04
CA ILE A 5 1.73 -30.07 -5.81
C ILE A 5 2.11 -30.44 -7.24
N SER A 6 1.19 -30.26 -8.20
CA SER A 6 1.54 -30.08 -9.61
C SER A 6 0.70 -28.93 -10.17
N THR A 7 1.37 -27.79 -10.33
CA THR A 7 0.87 -26.49 -10.79
C THR A 7 0.95 -26.37 -12.31
N VAL A 8 0.21 -27.20 -13.04
CA VAL A 8 0.15 -27.08 -14.49
C VAL A 8 -1.34 -26.94 -14.85
N ASP A 9 -1.69 -25.75 -15.29
CA ASP A 9 -3.00 -25.35 -15.84
C ASP A 9 -4.15 -25.07 -14.86
N ASP A 10 -3.89 -24.36 -13.75
CA ASP A 10 -4.96 -23.64 -13.04
C ASP A 10 -5.07 -22.20 -13.58
N PRO A 11 -6.12 -21.86 -14.35
CA PRO A 11 -6.32 -20.51 -14.89
C PRO A 11 -6.57 -19.44 -13.81
N PHE A 12 -6.78 -19.84 -12.55
CA PHE A 12 -7.02 -18.95 -11.41
C PHE A 12 -5.84 -18.85 -10.44
N HIS A 13 -4.72 -19.53 -10.71
CA HIS A 13 -3.54 -19.44 -9.87
C HIS A 13 -2.84 -18.09 -10.07
N SER A 14 -3.09 -17.14 -9.16
CA SER A 14 -2.28 -15.91 -9.10
C SER A 14 -0.83 -16.27 -8.76
N GLU A 15 0.15 -15.71 -9.48
CA GLU A 15 1.54 -15.74 -9.01
C GLU A 15 1.62 -15.05 -7.65
N SER A 16 2.36 -15.64 -6.70
CA SER A 16 2.40 -15.10 -5.35
C SER A 16 3.02 -13.69 -5.35
N PRO A 17 2.31 -12.65 -4.86
CA PRO A 17 2.86 -11.30 -4.76
C PRO A 17 3.94 -11.15 -3.67
N LEU A 18 4.33 -12.25 -3.00
CA LEU A 18 5.35 -12.27 -1.95
C LEU A 18 6.68 -11.62 -2.38
N GLY A 19 7.11 -11.83 -3.63
CA GLY A 19 8.34 -11.23 -4.16
C GLY A 19 8.27 -9.70 -4.19
N LEU A 20 7.14 -9.15 -4.64
CA LEU A 20 6.88 -7.71 -4.69
C LEU A 20 6.78 -7.09 -3.29
N TYR A 21 6.08 -7.76 -2.37
CA TYR A 21 5.97 -7.30 -0.98
C TYR A 21 7.33 -7.30 -0.27
N LEU A 22 8.13 -8.34 -0.46
CA LEU A 22 9.47 -8.43 0.12
C LEU A 22 10.37 -7.32 -0.41
N LEU A 23 10.37 -7.08 -1.73
CA LEU A 23 11.14 -6.00 -2.34
C LEU A 23 10.73 -4.64 -1.77
N THR A 24 9.42 -4.37 -1.68
CA THR A 24 8.88 -3.10 -1.17
C THR A 24 9.26 -2.89 0.29
N ALA A 25 9.21 -3.95 1.12
CA ALA A 25 9.64 -3.90 2.51
C ALA A 25 11.15 -3.62 2.65
N ILE A 26 11.99 -4.22 1.79
CA ILE A 26 13.44 -3.96 1.76
C ILE A 26 13.71 -2.50 1.39
N VAL A 27 13.11 -2.00 0.31
CA VAL A 27 13.29 -0.61 -0.15
C VAL A 27 12.82 0.37 0.92
N GLY A 28 11.64 0.14 1.52
CA GLY A 28 11.11 0.97 2.61
C GLY A 28 11.97 0.93 3.86
N GLY A 29 12.51 -0.23 4.24
CA GLY A 29 13.42 -0.38 5.36
C GLY A 29 14.72 0.40 5.18
N LEU A 30 15.31 0.34 3.99
CA LEU A 30 16.52 1.11 3.64
C LEU A 30 16.24 2.63 3.63
N LEU A 31 15.11 3.06 3.06
CA LEU A 31 14.71 4.46 3.08
C LEU A 31 14.50 4.97 4.52
N GLY A 32 13.82 4.18 5.35
CA GLY A 32 13.62 4.47 6.77
C GLY A 32 14.95 4.56 7.53
N ALA A 33 15.92 3.69 7.22
CA ALA A 33 17.25 3.74 7.81
C ALA A 33 18.05 5.00 7.42
N ASP A 34 17.87 5.55 6.22
CA ASP A 34 18.50 6.82 5.79
C ASP A 34 17.86 8.03 6.50
N LEU A 35 16.54 8.01 6.68
CA LEU A 35 15.76 9.11 7.29
C LEU A 35 15.85 9.12 8.82
N TRP A 36 16.03 7.97 9.46
CA TRP A 36 16.02 7.85 10.92
C TRP A 36 17.01 8.80 11.63
N PRO A 37 18.27 8.98 11.19
CA PRO A 37 19.18 9.93 11.84
C PRO A 37 18.69 11.38 11.76
N VAL A 38 17.95 11.78 10.71
CA VAL A 38 17.30 13.11 10.64
C VAL A 38 16.25 13.23 11.74
N ILE A 39 15.36 12.23 11.81
CA ILE A 39 14.22 12.20 12.73
C ILE A 39 14.70 12.14 14.18
N ALA A 40 15.70 11.30 14.47
CA ALA A 40 16.34 11.18 15.77
C ALA A 40 16.96 12.52 16.21
N THR A 41 17.62 13.25 15.30
CA THR A 41 18.19 14.57 15.61
C THR A 41 17.09 15.59 15.93
N TRP A 42 16.01 15.59 15.16
CA TRP A 42 14.85 16.46 15.40
C TRP A 42 14.14 16.14 16.74
N LEU A 43 13.92 14.86 17.03
CA LEU A 43 13.34 14.36 18.29
C LEU A 43 14.22 14.72 19.50
N LYS A 44 15.53 14.60 19.35
CA LYS A 44 16.50 15.05 20.36
C LYS A 44 16.41 16.55 20.61
N GLY A 45 16.19 17.35 19.55
CA GLY A 45 15.88 18.78 19.66
C GLY A 45 14.56 19.09 20.38
N GLN A 46 13.61 18.15 20.42
CA GLN A 46 12.36 18.24 21.18
C GLN A 46 12.47 17.63 22.59
N GLY A 47 13.67 17.21 23.02
CA GLY A 47 13.92 16.64 24.34
C GLY A 47 13.67 15.12 24.48
N VAL A 48 13.52 14.40 23.36
CA VAL A 48 13.38 12.93 23.37
C VAL A 48 14.75 12.28 23.18
N GLU A 49 15.17 11.42 24.11
CA GLU A 49 16.39 10.63 23.93
C GLU A 49 16.17 9.53 22.88
N THR A 50 16.97 9.56 21.82
CA THR A 50 16.88 8.61 20.70
C THR A 50 18.25 8.10 20.29
N TYR A 51 18.34 6.83 19.90
CA TYR A 51 19.54 6.24 19.29
C TYR A 51 19.64 6.62 17.81
N SER A 52 20.85 6.89 17.30
CA SER A 52 21.09 7.21 15.88
C SER A 52 22.29 6.45 15.34
N TRP A 53 22.28 6.13 14.04
CA TRP A 53 23.39 5.48 13.32
C TRP A 53 23.85 6.32 12.12
N THR A 54 24.94 5.90 11.48
CA THR A 54 25.48 6.54 10.26
C THR A 54 24.52 6.36 9.09
N ARG A 55 24.36 7.33 8.19
CA ARG A 55 23.51 7.17 7.00
C ARG A 55 24.13 6.32 5.88
N GLU A 56 25.32 5.77 6.12
CA GLU A 56 26.10 5.03 5.14
C GLU A 56 26.30 3.59 5.59
N LEU A 57 26.23 2.69 4.61
CA LEU A 57 26.54 1.27 4.71
C LEU A 57 27.63 0.96 3.67
N TYR A 58 28.82 0.53 4.12
CA TYR A 58 29.98 0.28 3.26
C TYR A 58 30.35 1.45 2.32
N GLY A 59 30.17 2.69 2.79
CA GLY A 59 30.46 3.91 2.00
C GLY A 59 29.36 4.32 1.01
N PHE A 60 28.24 3.61 0.97
CA PHE A 60 27.05 3.98 0.18
C PHE A 60 25.91 4.41 1.08
N ARG A 61 25.21 5.49 0.73
CA ARG A 61 24.01 5.92 1.47
C ARG A 61 22.89 4.89 1.37
N TYR A 62 22.17 4.66 2.46
CA TYR A 62 21.03 3.73 2.47
C TYR A 62 19.97 4.09 1.43
N ALA A 63 19.68 5.38 1.26
CA ALA A 63 18.76 5.83 0.23
C ALA A 63 19.25 5.50 -1.19
N LEU A 64 20.56 5.59 -1.47
CA LEU A 64 21.08 5.21 -2.79
C LEU A 64 20.90 3.71 -3.05
N LEU A 65 21.14 2.87 -2.05
CA LEU A 65 20.91 1.42 -2.16
C LEU A 65 19.42 1.12 -2.39
N ALA A 66 18.53 1.81 -1.68
CA ALA A 66 17.08 1.69 -1.87
C ALA A 66 16.67 2.07 -3.30
N ALA A 67 17.17 3.19 -3.81
CA ALA A 67 16.90 3.69 -5.15
C ALA A 67 17.40 2.72 -6.24
N VAL A 68 18.60 2.15 -6.08
CA VAL A 68 19.16 1.20 -7.06
C VAL A 68 18.41 -0.13 -7.06
N ILE A 69 18.10 -0.67 -5.87
CA ILE A 69 17.41 -1.97 -5.74
C ILE A 69 15.99 -1.88 -6.30
N GLY A 70 15.19 -0.90 -5.86
CA GLY A 70 13.83 -0.75 -6.34
C GLY A 70 13.79 -0.18 -7.77
N GLY A 71 14.64 0.79 -8.08
CA GLY A 71 14.71 1.43 -9.39
C GLY A 71 15.21 0.49 -10.48
N GLY A 72 16.03 -0.51 -10.15
CA GLY A 72 16.45 -1.56 -11.09
C GLY A 72 15.27 -2.37 -11.62
N ARG A 73 14.31 -2.75 -10.73
CA ARG A 73 13.06 -3.39 -11.15
C ARG A 73 12.23 -2.48 -12.04
N VAL A 74 11.97 -1.25 -11.58
CA VAL A 74 11.14 -0.27 -12.32
C VAL A 74 11.73 0.01 -13.70
N LEU A 75 13.06 0.15 -13.79
CA LEU A 75 13.75 0.35 -15.05
C LEU A 75 13.62 -0.86 -15.97
N TYR A 76 13.80 -2.08 -15.43
CA TYR A 76 13.64 -3.31 -16.22
C TYR A 76 12.22 -3.42 -16.80
N THR A 77 11.19 -3.26 -15.96
CA THR A 77 9.78 -3.34 -16.40
C THR A 77 9.43 -2.24 -17.39
N SER A 78 9.96 -1.03 -17.18
CA SER A 78 9.75 0.11 -18.11
C SER A 78 10.40 -0.12 -19.46
N LEU A 79 11.61 -0.69 -19.49
CA LEU A 79 12.33 -0.99 -20.73
C LEU A 79 11.63 -2.12 -21.51
N GLU A 80 11.20 -3.17 -20.81
CA GLU A 80 10.42 -4.26 -21.40
C GLU A 80 9.13 -3.73 -22.05
N ALA A 81 8.35 -2.93 -21.31
CA ALA A 81 7.14 -2.30 -21.85
C ALA A 81 7.45 -1.39 -23.06
N LEU A 82 8.53 -0.62 -23.01
CA LEU A 82 8.95 0.25 -24.10
C LEU A 82 9.31 -0.56 -25.36
N PHE A 83 10.01 -1.69 -25.22
CA PHE A 83 10.35 -2.57 -26.35
C PHE A 83 9.11 -3.22 -26.98
N GLU A 84 8.05 -3.41 -26.21
CA GLU A 84 6.76 -3.87 -26.70
C GLU A 84 5.90 -2.74 -27.30
N GLY A 85 6.41 -1.51 -27.37
CA GLY A 85 5.70 -0.35 -27.89
C GLY A 85 4.69 0.26 -26.91
N ARG A 86 4.74 -0.11 -25.63
CA ARG A 86 3.88 0.39 -24.56
C ARG A 86 4.61 1.47 -23.76
N ILE A 87 4.09 2.70 -23.80
CA ILE A 87 4.58 3.80 -22.95
C ILE A 87 3.70 3.85 -21.69
N GLY A 88 4.25 3.36 -20.58
CA GLY A 88 3.58 3.31 -19.27
C GLY A 88 4.03 4.41 -18.30
N SER A 89 3.33 4.52 -17.19
CA SER A 89 3.67 5.36 -16.03
C SER A 89 5.05 5.07 -15.45
N ASP A 90 5.46 3.80 -15.50
CA ASP A 90 6.70 3.31 -14.88
C ASP A 90 7.92 3.94 -15.53
N LEU A 91 7.83 4.28 -16.83
CA LEU A 91 8.89 4.97 -17.56
C LEU A 91 9.11 6.39 -17.01
N ALA A 92 8.05 7.09 -16.60
CA ALA A 92 8.17 8.39 -15.94
C ALA A 92 8.93 8.26 -14.62
N LEU A 93 8.59 7.21 -13.85
CA LEU A 93 9.19 6.89 -12.56
C LEU A 93 10.68 6.55 -12.71
N ALA A 94 11.03 5.71 -13.69
CA ALA A 94 12.40 5.35 -14.02
C ALA A 94 13.24 6.59 -14.41
N ILE A 95 12.68 7.48 -15.25
CA ILE A 95 13.36 8.72 -15.67
C ILE A 95 13.58 9.65 -14.47
N ALA A 96 12.58 9.84 -13.62
CA ALA A 96 12.69 10.68 -12.42
C ALA A 96 13.73 10.12 -11.43
N CYS A 97 13.72 8.80 -11.19
CA CYS A 97 14.69 8.11 -10.34
C CYS A 97 16.12 8.28 -10.88
N LEU A 98 16.33 8.03 -12.18
CA LEU A 98 17.63 8.20 -12.81
C LEU A 98 18.13 9.65 -12.76
N ALA A 99 17.25 10.62 -13.04
CA ALA A 99 17.57 12.04 -12.95
C ALA A 99 17.95 12.46 -11.52
N ALA A 100 17.24 11.95 -10.50
CA ALA A 100 17.58 12.19 -9.10
C ALA A 100 18.94 11.58 -8.70
N ILE A 101 19.26 10.37 -9.16
CA ILE A 101 20.57 9.75 -8.94
C ILE A 101 21.69 10.59 -9.60
N ILE A 102 21.49 11.05 -10.84
CA ILE A 102 22.46 11.89 -11.56
C ILE A 102 22.70 13.23 -10.84
N LEU A 103 21.64 13.82 -10.28
CA LEU A 103 21.72 15.06 -9.50
C LEU A 103 22.21 14.86 -8.06
N LYS A 104 22.61 13.63 -7.69
CA LYS A 104 23.08 13.26 -6.35
C LYS A 104 22.03 13.47 -5.25
N GLU A 105 20.76 13.24 -5.58
CA GLU A 105 19.61 13.30 -4.69
C GLU A 105 19.07 11.88 -4.37
N PRO A 106 19.80 11.05 -3.59
CA PRO A 106 19.44 9.66 -3.39
C PRO A 106 18.13 9.47 -2.60
N VAL A 107 17.79 10.43 -1.71
CA VAL A 107 16.54 10.38 -0.92
C VAL A 107 15.33 10.53 -1.83
N VAL A 108 15.39 11.48 -2.77
CA VAL A 108 14.35 11.73 -3.76
C VAL A 108 14.20 10.51 -4.68
N ALA A 109 15.30 9.95 -5.16
CA ALA A 109 15.28 8.76 -6.02
C ALA A 109 14.64 7.55 -5.32
N ALA A 110 15.02 7.29 -4.07
CA ALA A 110 14.53 6.16 -3.28
C ALA A 110 13.04 6.27 -2.95
N GLU A 111 12.61 7.46 -2.59
CA GLU A 111 11.23 7.73 -2.18
C GLU A 111 10.26 7.56 -3.35
N VAL A 112 10.60 8.11 -4.52
CA VAL A 112 9.79 7.99 -5.74
C VAL A 112 9.57 6.51 -6.10
N VAL A 113 10.64 5.71 -6.08
CA VAL A 113 10.58 4.27 -6.33
C VAL A 113 9.76 3.53 -5.28
N PHE A 114 9.98 3.81 -3.99
CA PHE A 114 9.28 3.15 -2.90
C PHE A 114 7.76 3.25 -3.05
N ILE A 115 7.27 4.42 -3.47
CA ILE A 115 5.84 4.66 -3.61
C ILE A 115 5.24 3.99 -4.82
N GLY A 116 5.96 3.99 -5.95
CA GLY A 116 5.57 3.18 -7.11
C GLY A 116 5.36 1.72 -6.71
N LEU A 117 6.31 1.15 -5.97
CA LEU A 117 6.23 -0.22 -5.46
C LEU A 117 5.06 -0.43 -4.48
N VAL A 118 4.78 0.52 -3.58
CA VAL A 118 3.60 0.46 -2.69
C VAL A 118 2.29 0.49 -3.50
N GLY A 119 2.22 1.30 -4.56
CA GLY A 119 1.08 1.32 -5.49
C GLY A 119 0.85 -0.04 -6.14
N GLU A 120 1.90 -0.63 -6.72
CA GLU A 120 1.86 -1.97 -7.30
C GLU A 120 1.47 -3.05 -6.27
N CYS A 121 1.95 -2.94 -5.02
CA CYS A 121 1.57 -3.85 -3.94
C CYS A 121 0.06 -3.80 -3.66
N LEU A 122 -0.52 -2.59 -3.62
CA LEU A 122 -1.94 -2.41 -3.37
C LEU A 122 -2.78 -2.96 -4.52
N GLU A 123 -2.34 -2.78 -5.77
CA GLU A 123 -2.97 -3.36 -6.95
C GLU A 123 -2.93 -4.90 -6.91
N ALA A 124 -1.74 -5.49 -6.69
CA ALA A 124 -1.57 -6.94 -6.61
C ALA A 124 -2.42 -7.57 -5.48
N PHE A 125 -2.54 -6.88 -4.34
CA PHE A 125 -3.40 -7.31 -3.24
C PHE A 125 -4.89 -7.38 -3.64
N THR A 126 -5.39 -6.39 -4.38
CA THR A 126 -6.80 -6.37 -4.83
C THR A 126 -7.14 -7.50 -5.78
N PHE A 127 -6.23 -7.77 -6.72
CA PHE A 127 -6.43 -8.79 -7.74
C PHE A 127 -6.38 -10.19 -7.12
N ALA A 128 -5.39 -10.46 -6.26
CA ALA A 128 -5.23 -11.75 -5.60
C ALA A 128 -6.43 -12.16 -4.73
N ARG A 129 -7.06 -11.20 -4.03
CA ARG A 129 -8.25 -11.49 -3.19
C ARG A 129 -9.46 -11.88 -4.03
N THR A 130 -9.61 -11.30 -5.21
CA THR A 130 -10.73 -11.57 -6.14
C THR A 130 -10.54 -12.93 -6.82
N GLN A 131 -9.32 -13.25 -7.27
CA GLN A 131 -9.01 -14.55 -7.89
C GLN A 131 -9.09 -15.72 -6.91
N ASN A 132 -8.62 -15.56 -5.65
CA ASN A 132 -8.66 -16.64 -4.66
C ASN A 132 -10.09 -17.08 -4.26
N ALA A 133 -11.10 -16.20 -4.40
CA ALA A 133 -12.49 -16.59 -4.17
C ALA A 133 -13.02 -17.52 -5.29
N LEU A 134 -12.49 -17.37 -6.50
CA LEU A 134 -12.93 -18.08 -7.71
C LEU A 134 -12.14 -19.38 -7.92
N GLY A 135 -10.88 -19.45 -7.48
CA GLY A 135 -10.10 -20.70 -7.48
C GLY A 135 -10.78 -21.84 -6.71
N LYS A 136 -11.67 -21.53 -5.74
CA LYS A 136 -12.49 -22.53 -5.04
C LYS A 136 -13.50 -23.26 -5.94
N LEU A 137 -13.90 -22.68 -7.06
CA LEU A 137 -14.77 -23.35 -8.04
C LEU A 137 -13.98 -24.40 -8.85
N ALA A 138 -12.70 -24.13 -9.14
CA ALA A 138 -11.82 -25.12 -9.76
C ALA A 138 -11.55 -26.32 -8.82
N GLU A 139 -11.58 -26.13 -7.50
CA GLU A 139 -11.49 -27.21 -6.50
C GLU A 139 -12.70 -28.18 -6.53
N LEU A 140 -13.81 -27.82 -7.19
CA LEU A 140 -14.95 -28.71 -7.40
C LEU A 140 -14.63 -29.85 -8.38
N PHE A 141 -13.53 -29.74 -9.15
CA PHE A 141 -13.13 -30.76 -10.11
C PHE A 141 -12.05 -31.68 -9.50
N PRO A 142 -12.29 -32.99 -9.48
CA PRO A 142 -11.24 -33.92 -9.09
C PRO A 142 -10.10 -33.88 -10.12
N GLN A 143 -8.86 -33.72 -9.68
CA GLN A 143 -7.68 -33.76 -10.57
C GLN A 143 -7.37 -35.18 -11.07
N ARG A 144 -7.84 -36.20 -10.34
CA ARG A 144 -7.64 -37.62 -10.64
C ARG A 144 -8.97 -38.36 -10.53
N CYS A 145 -9.20 -39.30 -11.44
CA CYS A 145 -10.37 -40.15 -11.44
C CYS A 145 -10.00 -41.61 -11.68
N TRP A 146 -10.96 -42.51 -11.45
CA TRP A 146 -10.84 -43.92 -11.80
C TRP A 146 -11.45 -44.12 -13.18
N VAL A 147 -10.69 -44.73 -14.08
CA VAL A 147 -11.15 -45.09 -15.42
C VAL A 147 -11.05 -46.60 -15.56
N LEU A 148 -12.11 -47.21 -16.09
CA LEU A 148 -12.18 -48.64 -16.36
C LEU A 148 -11.55 -48.90 -17.74
N ARG A 149 -10.31 -49.39 -17.77
CA ARG A 149 -9.59 -49.79 -18.99
C ARG A 149 -9.26 -51.27 -18.90
N ASP A 150 -9.55 -52.03 -19.95
CA ASP A 150 -9.34 -53.49 -20.01
C ASP A 150 -9.95 -54.28 -18.83
N GLY A 151 -11.09 -53.81 -18.31
CA GLY A 151 -11.80 -54.44 -17.18
C GLY A 151 -11.19 -54.17 -15.79
N ALA A 152 -10.12 -53.37 -15.70
CA ALA A 152 -9.50 -52.96 -14.43
C ALA A 152 -9.70 -51.47 -14.15
N GLU A 153 -9.89 -51.12 -12.87
CA GLU A 153 -9.92 -49.72 -12.43
C GLU A 153 -8.48 -49.17 -12.39
N VAL A 154 -8.17 -48.23 -13.29
CA VAL A 154 -6.88 -47.54 -13.34
C VAL A 154 -7.07 -46.09 -12.90
N ARG A 155 -6.16 -45.59 -12.06
CA ARG A 155 -6.17 -44.20 -11.63
C ARG A 155 -5.51 -43.34 -12.72
N ALA A 156 -6.25 -42.39 -13.29
CA ALA A 156 -5.78 -41.48 -14.33
C ALA A 156 -5.95 -40.02 -13.89
N PHE A 157 -5.25 -39.10 -14.55
CA PHE A 157 -5.56 -37.68 -14.42
C PHE A 157 -6.85 -37.39 -15.19
N THR A 158 -7.68 -36.50 -14.63
CA THR A 158 -8.95 -36.14 -15.27
C THR A 158 -8.74 -35.43 -16.62
N ALA A 159 -7.58 -34.79 -16.82
CA ALA A 159 -7.16 -34.24 -18.10
C ALA A 159 -6.89 -35.29 -19.20
N ASP A 160 -6.58 -36.53 -18.82
CA ASP A 160 -6.28 -37.64 -19.75
C ASP A 160 -7.54 -38.43 -20.15
N VAL A 161 -8.71 -38.05 -19.64
CA VAL A 161 -9.98 -38.70 -19.94
C VAL A 161 -10.50 -38.20 -21.29
N ILE A 162 -10.81 -39.13 -22.18
CA ILE A 162 -11.37 -38.84 -23.49
C ILE A 162 -12.86 -39.18 -23.54
N VAL A 163 -13.59 -38.60 -24.49
CA VAL A 163 -14.99 -38.94 -24.74
C VAL A 163 -15.10 -40.44 -25.06
N GLY A 164 -16.02 -41.14 -24.38
CA GLY A 164 -16.21 -42.58 -24.45
C GLY A 164 -15.53 -43.39 -23.34
N ASP A 165 -14.61 -42.80 -22.57
CA ASP A 165 -14.02 -43.49 -21.41
C ASP A 165 -15.08 -43.79 -20.34
N LYS A 166 -14.95 -44.97 -19.71
CA LYS A 166 -15.82 -45.40 -18.61
C LYS A 166 -15.20 -45.00 -17.28
N VAL A 167 -15.76 -43.99 -16.64
CA VAL A 167 -15.25 -43.43 -15.39
C VAL A 167 -16.01 -44.03 -14.21
N VAL A 168 -15.29 -44.57 -13.23
CA VAL A 168 -15.88 -45.08 -11.99
C VAL A 168 -15.82 -44.00 -10.90
N VAL A 169 -16.98 -43.66 -10.36
CA VAL A 169 -17.14 -42.68 -9.28
C VAL A 169 -17.58 -43.42 -8.02
N LYS A 170 -16.71 -43.42 -7.02
CA LYS A 170 -16.93 -44.11 -5.74
C LYS A 170 -17.85 -43.29 -4.81
N PRO A 171 -18.47 -43.90 -3.78
CA PRO A 171 -19.28 -43.16 -2.81
C PRO A 171 -18.51 -41.99 -2.19
N GLY A 172 -19.17 -40.83 -2.06
CA GLY A 172 -18.57 -39.56 -1.64
C GLY A 172 -17.65 -38.91 -2.68
N GLY A 173 -17.45 -39.55 -3.84
CA GLY A 173 -16.61 -39.07 -4.93
C GLY A 173 -17.33 -38.06 -5.82
N ARG A 174 -16.56 -37.16 -6.42
CA ARG A 174 -17.04 -36.20 -7.42
C ARG A 174 -16.99 -36.82 -8.81
N VAL A 175 -18.03 -36.57 -9.60
CA VAL A 175 -18.07 -36.95 -11.01
C VAL A 175 -17.10 -36.05 -11.80
N PRO A 176 -16.12 -36.58 -12.54
CA PRO A 176 -15.10 -35.76 -13.22
C PRO A 176 -15.52 -35.27 -14.62
N VAL A 177 -16.56 -35.85 -15.22
CA VAL A 177 -16.96 -35.64 -16.61
C VAL A 177 -18.48 -35.52 -16.74
N ASP A 178 -18.97 -34.84 -17.77
CA ASP A 178 -20.39 -34.92 -18.11
C ASP A 178 -20.62 -36.21 -18.89
N GLY A 179 -21.60 -36.99 -18.48
CA GLY A 179 -21.77 -38.31 -19.05
C GLY A 179 -23.10 -38.96 -18.74
N THR A 180 -23.22 -40.21 -19.17
CA THR A 180 -24.39 -41.04 -18.93
C THR A 180 -24.01 -42.19 -18.02
N VAL A 181 -24.82 -42.45 -16.99
CA VAL A 181 -24.62 -43.60 -16.09
C VAL A 181 -24.86 -44.87 -16.90
N ILE A 182 -23.90 -45.77 -16.91
CA ILE A 182 -24.01 -47.08 -17.58
C ILE A 182 -24.18 -48.23 -16.58
N ASP A 183 -23.75 -48.04 -15.34
CA ASP A 183 -23.87 -49.03 -14.28
C ASP A 183 -23.89 -48.37 -12.89
N GLY A 184 -24.59 -48.98 -11.93
CA GLY A 184 -24.82 -48.45 -10.59
C GLY A 184 -26.06 -47.56 -10.42
N ARG A 185 -26.48 -47.37 -9.16
CA ARG A 185 -27.55 -46.44 -8.77
C ARG A 185 -27.13 -45.67 -7.52
N SER A 186 -27.37 -44.36 -7.51
CA SER A 186 -27.00 -43.49 -6.40
C SER A 186 -27.83 -42.21 -6.41
N ALA A 187 -28.07 -41.65 -5.23
CA ALA A 187 -28.45 -40.25 -5.10
C ALA A 187 -27.24 -39.37 -5.47
N VAL A 188 -27.40 -38.54 -6.49
CA VAL A 188 -26.37 -37.62 -6.97
C VAL A 188 -26.76 -36.21 -6.54
N ASP A 189 -25.89 -35.61 -5.75
CA ASP A 189 -26.00 -34.24 -5.30
C ASP A 189 -25.32 -33.33 -6.34
N ALA A 190 -26.16 -32.64 -7.12
CA ALA A 190 -25.73 -31.64 -8.08
C ALA A 190 -25.91 -30.20 -7.54
N SER A 191 -26.10 -30.02 -6.23
CA SER A 191 -26.37 -28.72 -5.60
C SER A 191 -25.30 -27.67 -5.95
N ALA A 192 -24.02 -28.05 -5.97
CA ALA A 192 -22.90 -27.17 -6.29
C ALA A 192 -22.84 -26.69 -7.76
N ILE A 193 -23.79 -27.08 -8.61
CA ILE A 193 -23.85 -26.67 -10.03
C ILE A 193 -25.27 -26.20 -10.33
N THR A 194 -26.25 -27.00 -9.94
CA THR A 194 -27.66 -26.76 -10.25
C THR A 194 -28.39 -25.89 -9.23
N GLY A 195 -27.84 -25.74 -8.02
CA GLY A 195 -28.48 -25.05 -6.90
C GLY A 195 -29.66 -25.80 -6.27
N GLU A 196 -30.05 -26.95 -6.83
CA GLU A 196 -31.11 -27.78 -6.26
C GLU A 196 -30.61 -28.44 -4.96
N SER A 197 -31.30 -28.16 -3.85
CA SER A 197 -30.83 -28.52 -2.51
C SER A 197 -31.03 -30.00 -2.14
N LEU A 198 -31.68 -30.77 -3.01
CA LEU A 198 -32.00 -32.18 -2.78
C LEU A 198 -31.25 -33.07 -3.78
N PRO A 199 -30.51 -34.08 -3.31
CA PRO A 199 -29.90 -35.08 -4.19
C PRO A 199 -30.96 -35.80 -5.03
N VAL A 200 -30.66 -36.02 -6.30
CA VAL A 200 -31.55 -36.68 -7.26
C VAL A 200 -31.08 -38.11 -7.49
N ASP A 201 -31.97 -39.08 -7.42
CA ASP A 201 -31.63 -40.46 -7.74
C ASP A 201 -31.28 -40.63 -9.22
N LYS A 202 -30.15 -41.29 -9.48
CA LYS A 202 -29.61 -41.55 -10.82
C LYS A 202 -29.32 -43.04 -10.99
N GLY A 203 -29.71 -43.59 -12.13
CA GLY A 203 -29.45 -44.96 -12.56
C GLY A 203 -29.04 -45.08 -14.02
N PRO A 204 -28.88 -46.31 -14.53
CA PRO A 204 -28.43 -46.54 -15.90
C PRO A 204 -29.31 -45.85 -16.94
N GLY A 205 -28.72 -45.07 -17.83
CA GLY A 205 -29.39 -44.23 -18.82
C GLY A 205 -29.53 -42.76 -18.42
N ASP A 206 -29.38 -42.42 -17.14
CA ASP A 206 -29.52 -41.04 -16.67
C ASP A 206 -28.24 -40.21 -16.90
N ALA A 207 -28.42 -38.93 -17.20
CA ALA A 207 -27.32 -37.98 -17.33
C ALA A 207 -26.83 -37.49 -15.96
N VAL A 208 -25.51 -37.33 -15.86
CA VAL A 208 -24.79 -36.77 -14.70
C VAL A 208 -23.78 -35.71 -15.15
N LEU A 209 -23.61 -34.68 -14.31
CA LEU A 209 -22.77 -33.51 -14.60
C LEU A 209 -21.44 -33.58 -13.84
N ALA A 210 -20.36 -33.12 -14.47
CA ALA A 210 -19.05 -32.97 -13.87
C ALA A 210 -19.11 -32.01 -12.68
N GLY A 211 -18.58 -32.44 -11.52
CA GLY A 211 -18.61 -31.72 -10.24
C GLY A 211 -19.67 -32.21 -9.25
N SER A 212 -20.68 -32.98 -9.72
CA SER A 212 -21.71 -33.58 -8.87
C SER A 212 -21.12 -34.60 -7.89
N ILE A 213 -21.71 -34.74 -6.70
CA ILE A 213 -21.25 -35.66 -5.65
C ILE A 213 -22.14 -36.90 -5.62
N VAL A 214 -21.53 -38.07 -5.76
CA VAL A 214 -22.22 -39.36 -5.60
C VAL A 214 -22.33 -39.65 -4.10
N GLN A 215 -23.54 -39.71 -3.55
CA GLN A 215 -23.74 -39.89 -2.10
C GLN A 215 -23.44 -41.34 -1.67
N HIS A 216 -24.14 -42.31 -2.28
CA HIS A 216 -24.17 -43.69 -1.82
C HIS A 216 -24.05 -44.68 -2.99
N GLY A 217 -23.24 -45.74 -2.85
CA GLY A 217 -22.95 -46.63 -3.97
C GLY A 217 -21.97 -46.02 -4.99
N SER A 218 -21.54 -46.82 -5.96
CA SER A 218 -20.66 -46.37 -7.04
C SER A 218 -21.43 -46.22 -8.34
N LEU A 219 -21.07 -45.22 -9.13
CA LEU A 219 -21.58 -45.04 -10.49
C LEU A 219 -20.46 -45.26 -11.50
N THR A 220 -20.74 -46.00 -12.57
CA THR A 220 -19.90 -46.02 -13.76
C THR A 220 -20.53 -45.10 -14.79
N VAL A 221 -19.80 -44.08 -15.21
CA VAL A 221 -20.26 -43.00 -16.09
C VAL A 221 -19.47 -43.07 -17.38
N GLU A 222 -20.16 -43.15 -18.53
CA GLU A 222 -19.53 -43.01 -19.83
C GLU A 222 -19.35 -41.52 -20.16
N ALA A 223 -18.12 -41.07 -20.36
CA ALA A 223 -17.80 -39.68 -20.63
C ALA A 223 -18.40 -39.23 -21.98
N LYS A 224 -19.28 -38.22 -21.98
CA LYS A 224 -19.82 -37.60 -23.20
C LYS A 224 -19.17 -36.25 -23.49
N LYS A 225 -18.81 -35.49 -22.46
CA LYS A 225 -18.02 -34.25 -22.58
C LYS A 225 -16.93 -34.24 -21.50
N VAL A 226 -15.76 -33.73 -21.85
CA VAL A 226 -14.55 -33.74 -21.00
C VAL A 226 -13.92 -32.35 -20.93
N ALA A 227 -13.20 -32.07 -19.84
CA ALA A 227 -12.48 -30.81 -19.60
C ALA A 227 -13.35 -29.57 -19.89
N LYS A 228 -12.87 -28.63 -20.72
CA LYS A 228 -13.55 -27.38 -21.10
C LYS A 228 -14.92 -27.57 -21.77
N GLN A 229 -15.19 -28.75 -22.31
CA GLN A 229 -16.47 -29.04 -22.98
C GLN A 229 -17.59 -29.40 -22.00
N THR A 230 -17.26 -29.71 -20.75
CA THR A 230 -18.27 -29.95 -19.71
C THR A 230 -19.03 -28.67 -19.39
N VAL A 231 -20.27 -28.78 -18.89
CA VAL A 231 -21.08 -27.63 -18.48
C VAL A 231 -20.30 -26.75 -17.50
N ALA A 232 -19.74 -27.36 -16.45
CA ALA A 232 -18.98 -26.62 -15.46
C ALA A 232 -17.63 -26.10 -16.01
N GLY A 233 -17.00 -26.79 -16.98
CA GLY A 233 -15.81 -26.31 -17.69
C GLY A 233 -16.08 -25.09 -18.57
N GLN A 234 -17.23 -25.03 -19.23
CA GLN A 234 -17.68 -23.85 -19.97
C GLN A 234 -17.96 -22.68 -19.04
N VAL A 235 -18.56 -22.93 -17.87
CA VAL A 235 -18.80 -21.88 -16.89
C VAL A 235 -17.48 -21.33 -16.32
N ILE A 236 -16.50 -22.18 -16.03
CA ILE A 236 -15.14 -21.75 -15.66
C ILE A 236 -14.50 -20.89 -16.75
N GLU A 237 -14.61 -21.29 -18.02
CA GLU A 237 -13.99 -20.58 -19.14
C GLU A 237 -14.63 -19.20 -19.38
N LEU A 238 -15.97 -19.14 -19.37
CA LEU A 238 -16.74 -17.90 -19.47
C LEU A 238 -16.43 -16.96 -18.29
N THR A 239 -16.37 -17.49 -17.07
CA THR A 239 -16.02 -16.73 -15.86
C THR A 239 -14.58 -16.22 -15.92
N GLY A 240 -13.63 -17.05 -16.37
CA GLY A 240 -12.23 -16.68 -16.56
C GLY A 240 -12.01 -15.60 -17.63
N GLN A 241 -12.84 -15.58 -18.67
CA GLN A 241 -12.85 -14.51 -19.68
C GLN A 241 -13.42 -13.20 -19.14
N ALA A 242 -14.53 -13.26 -18.39
CA ALA A 242 -15.14 -12.08 -17.76
C ALA A 242 -14.21 -11.38 -16.74
N LEU A 243 -13.40 -12.14 -15.98
CA LEU A 243 -12.44 -11.61 -15.01
C LEU A 243 -11.24 -10.89 -15.63
N LYS A 244 -10.91 -11.20 -16.89
CA LYS A 244 -9.82 -10.53 -17.61
C LYS A 244 -10.24 -9.17 -18.16
N ASP A 245 -11.52 -8.82 -18.05
CA ASP A 245 -12.06 -7.62 -18.64
C ASP A 245 -11.90 -6.40 -17.71
N LYS A 246 -11.08 -5.44 -18.14
CA LYS A 246 -10.73 -4.24 -17.37
C LYS A 246 -11.90 -3.25 -17.29
N ALA A 247 -12.01 -2.60 -16.14
CA ALA A 247 -12.99 -1.54 -15.90
C ALA A 247 -12.83 -0.39 -16.93
N PRO A 248 -13.92 0.16 -17.51
CA PRO A 248 -13.82 1.25 -18.47
C PRO A 248 -13.05 2.48 -17.97
N ILE A 249 -13.17 2.88 -16.69
CA ILE A 249 -12.45 4.02 -16.12
C ILE A 249 -10.95 3.74 -15.97
N GLU A 250 -10.58 2.48 -15.73
CA GLU A 250 -9.18 2.03 -15.70
C GLU A 250 -8.57 2.15 -17.10
N ARG A 251 -9.29 1.71 -18.14
CA ARG A 251 -8.88 1.91 -19.54
C ARG A 251 -8.75 3.40 -19.90
N TYR A 252 -9.62 4.24 -19.35
CA TYR A 252 -9.55 5.69 -19.54
C TYR A 252 -8.33 6.31 -18.84
N ALA A 253 -8.04 5.89 -17.60
CA ALA A 253 -6.84 6.29 -16.87
C ALA A 253 -5.55 5.85 -17.60
N ASP A 254 -5.50 4.63 -18.12
CA ASP A 254 -4.39 4.11 -18.95
C ASP A 254 -4.22 4.93 -20.24
N LYS A 255 -5.33 5.35 -20.86
CA LYS A 255 -5.30 6.23 -22.04
C LYS A 255 -4.76 7.63 -21.69
N LEU A 256 -5.15 8.18 -20.55
CA LEU A 256 -4.62 9.45 -20.06
C LEU A 256 -3.12 9.35 -19.73
N ALA A 257 -2.68 8.25 -19.11
CA ALA A 257 -1.28 8.01 -18.78
C ALA A 257 -0.36 8.05 -20.01
N ARG A 258 -0.83 7.59 -21.19
CA ARG A 258 -0.08 7.68 -22.45
C ARG A 258 0.22 9.11 -22.90
N TYR A 259 -0.71 10.05 -22.69
CA TYR A 259 -0.48 11.47 -23.00
C TYR A 259 0.26 12.21 -21.88
N PHE A 260 0.12 11.70 -20.66
CA PHE A 260 0.70 12.30 -19.47
C PHE A 260 2.23 12.38 -19.53
N LEU A 261 2.92 11.29 -19.86
CA LEU A 261 4.39 11.28 -19.89
C LEU A 261 4.98 12.35 -20.86
N PRO A 262 4.56 12.43 -22.14
CA PRO A 262 5.03 13.47 -23.05
C PRO A 262 4.78 14.90 -22.53
N ILE A 263 3.62 15.15 -21.91
CA ILE A 263 3.28 16.47 -21.34
C ILE A 263 4.22 16.81 -20.18
N VAL A 264 4.47 15.86 -19.29
CA VAL A 264 5.36 16.04 -18.13
C VAL A 264 6.80 16.30 -18.59
N LEU A 265 7.31 15.53 -19.56
CA LEU A 265 8.64 15.75 -20.13
C LEU A 265 8.75 17.12 -20.80
N ALA A 266 7.70 17.55 -21.53
CA ALA A 266 7.66 18.87 -22.13
C ALA A 266 7.65 19.99 -21.06
N LEU A 267 6.88 19.84 -19.98
CA LEU A 267 6.85 20.79 -18.87
C LEU A 267 8.19 20.87 -18.13
N ALA A 268 8.83 19.73 -17.89
CA ALA A 268 10.16 19.67 -17.28
C ALA A 268 11.21 20.36 -18.18
N LEU A 269 11.14 20.13 -19.49
CA LEU A 269 12.02 20.78 -20.46
C LEU A 269 11.79 22.30 -20.53
N VAL A 270 10.54 22.74 -20.57
CA VAL A 270 10.19 24.18 -20.55
C VAL A 270 10.66 24.82 -19.25
N THR A 271 10.47 24.15 -18.11
CA THR A 271 10.95 24.60 -16.79
C THR A 271 12.46 24.72 -16.77
N PHE A 272 13.18 23.73 -17.32
CA PHE A 272 14.63 23.74 -17.45
C PHE A 272 15.11 24.93 -18.30
N ILE A 273 14.59 25.07 -19.52
CA ILE A 273 14.99 26.14 -20.44
C ILE A 273 14.67 27.52 -19.87
N GLY A 274 13.48 27.69 -19.28
CA GLY A 274 13.05 28.94 -18.66
C GLY A 274 13.97 29.36 -17.50
N ASN A 275 14.35 28.41 -16.64
CA ASN A 275 15.27 28.67 -15.54
C ASN A 275 16.71 28.93 -16.02
N VAL A 276 17.19 28.24 -17.05
CA VAL A 276 18.48 28.58 -17.68
C VAL A 276 18.46 30.00 -18.24
N ALA A 277 17.40 30.37 -18.96
CA ALA A 277 17.25 31.72 -19.52
C ALA A 277 17.20 32.79 -18.43
N TYR A 278 16.48 32.54 -17.33
CA TYR A 278 16.41 33.43 -16.17
C TYR A 278 17.79 33.62 -15.52
N GLN A 279 18.52 32.53 -15.26
CA GLN A 279 19.85 32.55 -14.64
C GLN A 279 20.90 33.27 -15.50
N VAL A 280 20.82 33.12 -16.82
CA VAL A 280 21.74 33.77 -17.78
C VAL A 280 21.39 35.26 -17.99
N SER A 281 20.11 35.62 -17.88
CA SER A 281 19.61 36.99 -18.09
C SER A 281 19.63 37.86 -16.82
N GLY A 282 19.71 37.26 -15.63
CA GLY A 282 19.72 37.95 -14.34
C GLY A 282 20.93 38.86 -14.14
N SER A 283 20.77 39.90 -13.31
CA SER A 283 21.89 40.74 -12.88
C SER A 283 22.82 39.91 -11.98
N PRO A 284 24.14 39.88 -12.22
CA PRO A 284 25.07 39.15 -11.36
C PRO A 284 25.00 39.71 -9.93
N GLN A 285 25.02 38.81 -8.95
CA GLN A 285 25.18 39.22 -7.55
C GLN A 285 26.55 39.91 -7.39
N PRO A 286 26.64 41.01 -6.60
CA PRO A 286 27.91 41.72 -6.39
C PRO A 286 29.00 40.75 -5.92
N GLY A 287 30.13 40.71 -6.64
CA GLY A 287 31.27 39.84 -6.31
C GLY A 287 31.30 38.48 -7.01
N PHE A 288 30.27 38.09 -7.78
CA PHE A 288 30.24 36.81 -8.51
C PHE A 288 30.20 37.00 -10.04
N PRO A 289 31.04 36.28 -10.80
CA PRO A 289 30.97 36.30 -12.26
C PRO A 289 29.62 35.75 -12.73
N LYS A 290 29.12 36.23 -13.87
CA LYS A 290 27.92 35.67 -14.50
C LYS A 290 28.06 34.15 -14.60
N PRO A 291 27.07 33.37 -14.14
CA PRO A 291 27.16 31.92 -14.19
C PRO A 291 27.38 31.46 -15.63
N THR A 292 28.39 30.62 -15.85
CA THR A 292 28.58 29.99 -17.16
C THR A 292 27.35 29.17 -17.53
N LEU A 293 27.11 28.93 -18.83
CA LEU A 293 25.96 28.14 -19.29
C LEU A 293 25.88 26.77 -18.59
N ARG A 294 27.02 26.15 -18.30
CA ARG A 294 27.12 24.89 -17.56
C ARG A 294 26.68 25.02 -16.10
N ALA A 295 27.05 26.11 -15.41
CA ALA A 295 26.63 26.37 -14.04
C ALA A 295 25.13 26.67 -13.97
N ALA A 296 24.62 27.51 -14.88
CA ALA A 296 23.19 27.80 -14.99
C ALA A 296 22.37 26.53 -15.28
N ALA A 297 22.85 25.65 -16.16
CA ALA A 297 22.21 24.37 -16.46
C ALA A 297 22.17 23.42 -15.25
N LYS A 298 23.25 23.34 -14.46
CA LYS A 298 23.27 22.52 -13.24
C LYS A 298 22.21 22.99 -12.24
N VAL A 299 22.13 24.30 -11.99
CA VAL A 299 21.16 24.84 -11.05
C VAL A 299 19.73 24.66 -11.60
N ALA A 300 19.49 24.96 -12.87
CA ALA A 300 18.18 24.79 -13.52
C ALA A 300 17.67 23.33 -13.55
N ALA A 301 18.54 22.34 -13.34
CA ALA A 301 18.16 20.93 -13.30
C ALA A 301 17.32 20.56 -12.07
N TYR A 302 17.46 21.27 -10.93
CA TYR A 302 16.70 20.98 -9.71
C TYR A 302 15.18 21.24 -9.85
N PRO A 303 14.70 22.40 -10.33
CA PRO A 303 13.28 22.61 -10.60
C PRO A 303 12.72 21.70 -11.69
N ALA A 304 13.53 21.35 -12.70
CA ALA A 304 13.12 20.40 -13.73
C ALA A 304 12.92 18.99 -13.15
N LEU A 305 13.81 18.55 -12.25
CA LEU A 305 13.62 17.31 -11.49
C LEU A 305 12.39 17.41 -10.58
N ALA A 306 12.15 18.55 -9.92
CA ALA A 306 10.97 18.76 -9.09
C ALA A 306 9.66 18.56 -9.89
N VAL A 307 9.61 19.03 -11.14
CA VAL A 307 8.47 18.78 -12.05
C VAL A 307 8.32 17.29 -12.38
N LEU A 308 9.42 16.59 -12.71
CA LEU A 308 9.38 15.15 -12.99
C LEU A 308 8.88 14.34 -11.78
N VAL A 309 9.28 14.73 -10.57
CA VAL A 309 8.93 14.05 -9.32
C VAL A 309 7.48 14.33 -8.92
N VAL A 310 7.05 15.59 -8.87
CA VAL A 310 5.65 15.94 -8.53
C VAL A 310 4.67 15.32 -9.50
N ALA A 311 5.05 15.29 -10.78
CA ALA A 311 4.25 14.69 -11.81
C ALA A 311 4.34 13.15 -11.83
N CYS A 312 4.81 12.48 -10.77
CA CYS A 312 4.61 11.03 -10.69
C CYS A 312 3.09 10.72 -10.82
N PRO A 313 2.69 9.77 -11.66
CA PRO A 313 1.29 9.33 -11.77
C PRO A 313 0.84 8.47 -10.58
N CYS A 314 1.58 8.43 -9.48
CA CYS A 314 1.32 7.61 -8.30
C CYS A 314 -0.13 7.76 -7.77
N ALA A 315 -0.62 9.00 -7.66
CA ALA A 315 -2.00 9.29 -7.24
C ALA A 315 -3.06 8.82 -8.26
N LEU A 316 -2.72 8.83 -9.56
CA LEU A 316 -3.59 8.32 -10.64
C LEU A 316 -3.70 6.79 -10.56
N ILE A 317 -2.57 6.10 -10.39
CA ILE A 317 -2.51 4.64 -10.23
C ILE A 317 -3.33 4.20 -9.02
N LEU A 318 -3.22 4.94 -7.90
CA LEU A 318 -3.91 4.60 -6.65
C LEU A 318 -5.42 4.93 -6.64
N ALA A 319 -5.87 5.83 -7.54
CA ALA A 319 -7.21 6.39 -7.51
C ALA A 319 -8.33 5.34 -7.55
N THR A 320 -8.18 4.33 -8.40
CA THR A 320 -9.17 3.26 -8.63
C THR A 320 -9.06 2.14 -7.58
N PRO A 321 -7.89 1.51 -7.37
CA PRO A 321 -7.77 0.41 -6.42
C PRO A 321 -8.14 0.81 -4.99
N ALA A 322 -7.72 2.00 -4.52
CA ALA A 322 -8.03 2.45 -3.16
C ALA A 322 -9.54 2.65 -2.92
N ALA A 323 -10.25 3.22 -3.89
CA ALA A 323 -11.69 3.43 -3.81
C ALA A 323 -12.47 2.09 -3.87
N VAL A 324 -12.05 1.18 -4.76
CA VAL A 324 -12.64 -0.16 -4.87
C VAL A 324 -12.42 -0.96 -3.58
N ILE A 325 -11.22 -0.95 -2.99
CA ILE A 325 -10.96 -1.60 -1.69
C ILE A 325 -11.88 -1.05 -0.61
N ALA A 326 -12.02 0.27 -0.53
CA ALA A 326 -12.85 0.89 0.49
C ALA A 326 -14.34 0.55 0.30
N ALA A 327 -14.81 0.46 -0.95
CA ALA A 327 -16.16 0.00 -1.28
C ALA A 327 -16.37 -1.48 -0.91
N LEU A 328 -15.44 -2.37 -1.28
CA LEU A 328 -15.49 -3.78 -0.92
C LEU A 328 -15.40 -3.98 0.60
N GLY A 329 -14.56 -3.21 1.28
CA GLY A 329 -14.47 -3.18 2.74
C GLY A 329 -15.77 -2.71 3.39
N ARG A 330 -16.53 -1.81 2.74
CA ARG A 330 -17.86 -1.39 3.21
C ARG A 330 -18.92 -2.49 3.03
N LEU A 331 -18.78 -3.32 2.00
CA LEU A 331 -19.68 -4.45 1.72
C LEU A 331 -19.30 -5.71 2.50
N ALA A 332 -18.09 -5.77 3.08
CA ALA A 332 -17.67 -6.89 3.90
C ALA A 332 -18.67 -7.13 5.05
N GLY A 333 -19.21 -8.36 5.13
CA GLY A 333 -20.21 -8.75 6.12
C GLY A 333 -21.66 -8.41 5.75
N THR A 334 -21.94 -7.82 4.58
CA THR A 334 -23.32 -7.56 4.09
C THR A 334 -23.92 -8.70 3.28
N GLY A 335 -23.15 -9.76 3.02
CA GLY A 335 -23.56 -10.85 2.12
C GLY A 335 -23.35 -10.55 0.64
N VAL A 336 -22.92 -9.35 0.24
CA VAL A 336 -22.64 -9.03 -1.17
C VAL A 336 -21.18 -9.35 -1.53
N LEU A 337 -21.00 -10.15 -2.58
CA LEU A 337 -19.73 -10.47 -3.23
C LEU A 337 -19.71 -9.82 -4.62
N ILE A 338 -18.57 -9.27 -5.03
CA ILE A 338 -18.41 -8.59 -6.32
C ILE A 338 -17.18 -9.14 -7.01
N LYS A 339 -17.28 -9.47 -8.30
CA LYS A 339 -16.21 -10.06 -9.10
C LYS A 339 -15.13 -9.07 -9.60
N GLY A 340 -15.05 -7.87 -9.01
CA GLY A 340 -14.02 -6.87 -9.31
C GLY A 340 -14.53 -5.43 -9.35
N GLY A 341 -13.63 -4.48 -9.64
CA GLY A 341 -13.96 -3.05 -9.73
C GLY A 341 -14.80 -2.67 -10.95
N SER A 342 -14.72 -3.45 -12.04
CA SER A 342 -15.50 -3.21 -13.28
C SER A 342 -17.00 -3.37 -13.07
N ALA A 343 -17.42 -4.38 -12.30
CA ALA A 343 -18.81 -4.60 -11.93
C ALA A 343 -19.39 -3.42 -11.11
N LEU A 344 -18.61 -2.87 -10.17
CA LEU A 344 -18.99 -1.65 -9.44
C LEU A 344 -19.13 -0.46 -10.39
N GLU A 345 -18.21 -0.29 -11.34
CA GLU A 345 -18.28 0.83 -12.28
C GLU A 345 -19.48 0.73 -13.22
N ARG A 346 -19.72 -0.45 -13.82
CA ARG A 346 -20.88 -0.69 -14.68
C ARG A 346 -22.18 -0.46 -13.90
N LEU A 347 -22.26 -0.94 -12.67
CA LEU A 347 -23.44 -0.74 -11.81
C LEU A 347 -23.69 0.74 -11.49
N ALA A 348 -22.65 1.55 -11.39
CA ALA A 348 -22.81 3.00 -11.21
C ALA A 348 -23.47 3.66 -12.42
N GLY A 349 -23.22 3.15 -13.62
CA GLY A 349 -23.79 3.60 -14.89
C GLY A 349 -25.15 2.99 -15.24
N VAL A 350 -25.63 2.01 -14.48
CA VAL A 350 -26.95 1.40 -14.70
C VAL A 350 -28.07 2.42 -14.48
N THR A 351 -28.97 2.48 -15.45
CA THR A 351 -30.16 3.33 -15.43
C THR A 351 -31.45 2.52 -15.34
N SER A 352 -31.38 1.20 -15.55
CA SER A 352 -32.56 0.34 -15.66
C SER A 352 -32.30 -1.02 -15.03
N PHE A 353 -33.32 -1.62 -14.42
CA PHE A 353 -33.22 -2.93 -13.77
C PHE A 353 -34.23 -3.90 -14.38
N ALA A 354 -33.85 -5.16 -14.50
CA ALA A 354 -34.73 -6.27 -14.84
C ALA A 354 -34.63 -7.34 -13.76
N PHE A 355 -35.77 -7.82 -13.27
CA PHE A 355 -35.84 -8.84 -12.23
C PHE A 355 -36.49 -10.10 -12.78
N ASP A 356 -35.89 -11.26 -12.49
CA ASP A 356 -36.63 -12.52 -12.56
C ASP A 356 -37.70 -12.59 -11.45
N LYS A 357 -38.72 -13.42 -11.66
CA LYS A 357 -39.77 -13.65 -10.68
C LYS A 357 -39.37 -14.66 -9.62
N THR A 358 -39.14 -15.90 -10.06
CA THR A 358 -39.13 -17.09 -9.19
C THR A 358 -37.81 -17.12 -8.44
N GLY A 359 -37.85 -17.18 -7.11
CA GLY A 359 -36.66 -17.22 -6.25
C GLY A 359 -35.80 -15.93 -6.23
N THR A 360 -36.10 -14.98 -7.12
CA THR A 360 -35.57 -13.61 -7.11
C THR A 360 -36.47 -12.65 -6.34
N LEU A 361 -37.64 -12.30 -6.87
CA LEU A 361 -38.63 -11.44 -6.19
C LEU A 361 -39.52 -12.22 -5.22
N THR A 362 -39.61 -13.53 -5.43
CA THR A 362 -40.26 -14.48 -4.52
C THR A 362 -39.24 -15.26 -3.72
N GLU A 363 -39.68 -15.92 -2.64
CA GLU A 363 -38.81 -16.77 -1.83
C GLU A 363 -38.51 -18.13 -2.48
N GLY A 364 -39.15 -18.46 -3.61
CA GLY A 364 -39.11 -19.80 -4.21
C GLY A 364 -39.79 -20.86 -3.33
N LYS A 365 -40.61 -20.42 -2.36
CA LYS A 365 -41.39 -21.28 -1.46
C LYS A 365 -42.86 -21.20 -1.85
N LEU A 366 -43.42 -22.36 -2.16
CA LEU A 366 -44.84 -22.49 -2.42
C LEU A 366 -45.62 -22.39 -1.10
N GLU A 367 -46.68 -21.58 -1.12
CA GLU A 367 -47.69 -21.50 -0.08
C GLU A 367 -49.06 -21.89 -0.63
N LEU A 368 -49.90 -22.47 0.24
CA LEU A 368 -51.25 -22.84 -0.13
C LEU A 368 -52.07 -21.56 -0.19
N GLY A 369 -52.55 -21.25 -1.38
CA GLY A 369 -53.41 -20.11 -1.65
C GLY A 369 -54.86 -20.42 -1.28
N ASP A 370 -55.79 -20.03 -2.15
CA ASP A 370 -57.21 -20.19 -1.88
C ASP A 370 -57.63 -21.67 -2.02
N VAL A 371 -58.29 -22.18 -0.99
CA VAL A 371 -58.92 -23.50 -0.98
C VAL A 371 -60.41 -23.30 -1.18
N ILE A 372 -60.93 -23.70 -2.35
CA ILE A 372 -62.32 -23.44 -2.75
C ILE A 372 -63.08 -24.77 -2.82
N PRO A 373 -63.80 -25.17 -1.76
CA PRO A 373 -64.65 -26.35 -1.79
C PRO A 373 -65.91 -26.11 -2.63
N LEU A 374 -66.39 -27.15 -3.28
CA LEU A 374 -67.67 -27.16 -3.98
C LEU A 374 -68.70 -27.91 -3.14
N ALA A 375 -69.90 -27.34 -3.00
CA ALA A 375 -70.95 -27.95 -2.21
C ALA A 375 -71.30 -29.37 -2.74
N PRO A 376 -71.44 -30.38 -1.86
CA PRO A 376 -71.54 -30.30 -0.40
C PRO A 376 -70.22 -30.46 0.38
N ALA A 377 -69.05 -30.49 -0.25
CA ALA A 377 -67.78 -30.72 0.43
C ALA A 377 -67.36 -29.52 1.32
N THR A 378 -66.66 -29.78 2.43
CA THR A 378 -66.02 -28.74 3.24
C THR A 378 -64.55 -28.54 2.85
N THR A 379 -63.97 -27.42 3.28
CA THR A 379 -62.54 -27.10 3.11
C THR A 379 -61.62 -28.20 3.68
N GLU A 380 -61.97 -28.75 4.84
CA GLU A 380 -61.22 -29.81 5.51
C GLU A 380 -61.30 -31.11 4.71
N GLN A 381 -62.47 -31.47 4.20
CA GLN A 381 -62.66 -32.68 3.38
C GLN A 381 -61.90 -32.60 2.06
N LEU A 382 -61.91 -31.42 1.42
CA LEU A 382 -61.13 -31.14 0.21
C LEU A 382 -59.62 -31.30 0.46
N LEU A 383 -59.11 -30.66 1.51
CA LEU A 383 -57.68 -30.67 1.82
C LEU A 383 -57.20 -32.06 2.30
N GLN A 384 -58.02 -32.78 3.06
CA GLN A 384 -57.74 -34.15 3.50
C GLN A 384 -57.69 -35.12 2.31
N ALA A 385 -58.64 -35.01 1.36
CA ALA A 385 -58.62 -35.82 0.15
C ALA A 385 -57.37 -35.53 -0.70
N ALA A 386 -56.99 -34.26 -0.84
CA ALA A 386 -55.81 -33.87 -1.57
C ALA A 386 -54.52 -34.38 -0.92
N ALA A 387 -54.39 -34.24 0.41
CA ALA A 387 -53.23 -34.76 1.14
C ALA A 387 -53.13 -36.29 1.09
N THR A 388 -54.27 -37.01 1.14
CA THR A 388 -54.32 -38.46 0.97
C THR A 388 -53.77 -38.89 -0.39
N ALA A 389 -54.14 -38.18 -1.46
CA ALA A 389 -53.63 -38.48 -2.79
C ALA A 389 -52.13 -38.12 -2.95
N GLU A 390 -51.71 -37.02 -2.35
CA GLU A 390 -50.36 -36.47 -2.51
C GLU A 390 -49.32 -37.06 -1.54
N GLN A 391 -49.70 -37.90 -0.56
CA GLN A 391 -48.78 -38.41 0.47
C GLN A 391 -47.61 -39.26 -0.05
N ARG A 392 -47.72 -39.83 -1.26
CA ARG A 392 -46.64 -40.59 -1.95
C ARG A 392 -45.98 -39.83 -3.09
N SER A 393 -46.38 -38.57 -3.31
CA SER A 393 -45.87 -37.72 -4.37
C SER A 393 -44.71 -36.86 -3.85
N GLU A 394 -43.60 -36.86 -4.57
CA GLU A 394 -42.42 -36.06 -4.20
C GLU A 394 -42.48 -34.62 -4.73
N HIS A 395 -43.54 -34.28 -5.45
CA HIS A 395 -43.70 -32.98 -6.07
C HIS A 395 -43.75 -31.85 -5.00
N PRO A 396 -43.16 -30.67 -5.23
CA PRO A 396 -43.20 -29.56 -4.28
C PRO A 396 -44.62 -29.16 -3.83
N LEU A 397 -45.60 -29.17 -4.75
CA LEU A 397 -47.02 -28.96 -4.44
C LEU A 397 -47.62 -30.03 -3.52
N ALA A 398 -47.19 -31.29 -3.68
CA ALA A 398 -47.64 -32.40 -2.86
C ALA A 398 -47.22 -32.23 -1.41
N ARG A 399 -45.94 -31.90 -1.21
CA ARG A 399 -45.36 -31.62 0.12
C ARG A 399 -46.07 -30.46 0.80
N LEU A 400 -46.39 -29.40 0.05
CA LEU A 400 -47.18 -28.27 0.55
C LEU A 400 -48.55 -28.74 1.06
N ILE A 401 -49.32 -29.45 0.23
CA ILE A 401 -50.67 -29.91 0.57
C ILE A 401 -50.65 -30.84 1.80
N VAL A 402 -49.72 -31.80 1.83
CA VAL A 402 -49.57 -32.74 2.96
C VAL A 402 -49.16 -32.00 4.24
N ARG A 403 -48.23 -31.03 4.14
CA ARG A 403 -47.82 -30.20 5.28
C ARG A 403 -48.98 -29.38 5.81
N GLU A 404 -49.74 -28.70 4.95
CA GLU A 404 -50.88 -27.87 5.37
C GLU A 404 -52.00 -28.70 6.01
N ALA A 405 -52.28 -29.90 5.47
CA ALA A 405 -53.22 -30.83 6.08
C ALA A 405 -52.75 -31.28 7.48
N SER A 406 -51.47 -31.65 7.62
CA SER A 406 -50.89 -32.01 8.91
C SER A 406 -50.91 -30.85 9.92
N THR A 407 -50.61 -29.63 9.46
CA THR A 407 -50.63 -28.41 10.30
C THR A 407 -52.03 -28.09 10.83
N ARG A 408 -53.07 -28.47 10.08
CA ARG A 408 -54.49 -28.36 10.47
C ARG A 408 -55.03 -29.60 11.20
N ASN A 409 -54.15 -30.53 11.59
CA ASN A 409 -54.50 -31.80 12.25
C ASN A 409 -55.48 -32.68 11.44
N LEU A 410 -55.37 -32.68 10.11
CA LEU A 410 -56.13 -33.57 9.23
C LEU A 410 -55.31 -34.84 8.95
N GLU A 411 -55.83 -36.00 9.33
CA GLU A 411 -55.18 -37.29 9.08
C GLU A 411 -55.41 -37.76 7.63
N ALA A 412 -54.33 -38.06 6.91
CA ALA A 412 -54.40 -38.65 5.57
C ALA A 412 -54.69 -40.15 5.63
N SER A 413 -55.57 -40.66 4.76
CA SER A 413 -55.92 -42.08 4.72
C SER A 413 -54.79 -42.92 4.09
N PRO A 414 -54.65 -44.21 4.46
CA PRO A 414 -53.68 -45.10 3.81
C PRO A 414 -54.03 -45.30 2.33
N VAL A 415 -53.00 -45.34 1.47
CA VAL A 415 -53.15 -45.47 0.01
C VAL A 415 -52.89 -46.91 -0.44
N GLU A 416 -53.85 -47.49 -1.16
CA GLU A 416 -53.79 -48.85 -1.69
C GLU A 416 -53.09 -48.90 -3.06
N ALA A 417 -53.44 -47.98 -3.96
CA ALA A 417 -52.84 -47.85 -5.29
C ALA A 417 -52.54 -46.39 -5.60
N PHE A 418 -51.35 -46.12 -6.17
CA PHE A 418 -50.88 -44.77 -6.50
C PHE A 418 -50.37 -44.75 -7.95
N GLN A 419 -50.81 -43.76 -8.72
CA GLN A 419 -50.36 -43.51 -10.07
C GLN A 419 -50.05 -42.03 -10.26
N ALA A 420 -48.80 -41.72 -10.60
CA ALA A 420 -48.40 -40.37 -10.99
C ALA A 420 -48.59 -40.18 -12.50
N HIS A 421 -49.12 -39.03 -12.89
CA HIS A 421 -49.27 -38.58 -14.27
C HIS A 421 -48.36 -37.36 -14.48
N PRO A 422 -47.14 -37.55 -15.03
CA PRO A 422 -46.17 -36.48 -15.20
C PRO A 422 -46.77 -35.26 -15.93
N GLY A 423 -46.60 -34.08 -15.35
CA GLY A 423 -47.14 -32.82 -15.88
C GLY A 423 -48.66 -32.65 -15.78
N ALA A 424 -49.38 -33.58 -15.14
CA ALA A 424 -50.84 -33.59 -15.08
C ALA A 424 -51.39 -33.74 -13.66
N GLY A 425 -50.80 -34.57 -12.79
CA GLY A 425 -51.25 -34.77 -11.39
C GLY A 425 -51.07 -36.21 -10.90
N VAL A 426 -51.86 -36.61 -9.90
CA VAL A 426 -51.86 -37.95 -9.29
C VAL A 426 -53.27 -38.53 -9.24
N THR A 427 -53.36 -39.85 -9.39
CA THR A 427 -54.59 -40.64 -9.23
C THR A 427 -54.33 -41.77 -8.25
N VAL A 428 -55.24 -41.94 -7.29
CA VAL A 428 -54.97 -42.73 -6.09
C VAL A 428 -56.23 -43.45 -5.63
N THR A 429 -56.09 -44.70 -5.20
CA THR A 429 -57.17 -45.48 -4.58
C THR A 429 -56.91 -45.58 -3.08
N ALA A 430 -57.87 -45.10 -2.28
CA ALA A 430 -57.87 -45.18 -0.83
C ALA A 430 -59.16 -45.87 -0.34
N PRO A 431 -59.25 -46.35 0.92
CA PRO A 431 -60.43 -47.03 1.45
C PRO A 431 -61.72 -46.21 1.31
N ASP A 432 -61.59 -44.89 1.33
CA ASP A 432 -62.66 -43.92 1.27
C ASP A 432 -62.91 -43.37 -0.16
N GLY A 433 -62.31 -44.00 -1.19
CA GLY A 433 -62.65 -43.81 -2.61
C GLY A 433 -61.46 -43.54 -3.53
N ALA A 434 -61.73 -43.53 -4.85
CA ALA A 434 -60.76 -43.11 -5.87
C ALA A 434 -60.64 -41.58 -5.87
N ILE A 435 -59.43 -41.06 -5.69
CA ILE A 435 -59.12 -39.63 -5.59
C ILE A 435 -58.22 -39.24 -6.76
N ILE A 436 -58.53 -38.11 -7.39
CA ILE A 436 -57.74 -37.49 -8.44
C ILE A 436 -57.36 -36.09 -7.97
N VAL A 437 -56.07 -35.75 -8.03
CA VAL A 437 -55.56 -34.40 -7.79
C VAL A 437 -54.72 -33.99 -8.98
N GLY A 438 -55.08 -32.91 -9.66
CA GLY A 438 -54.30 -32.48 -10.81
C GLY A 438 -54.93 -31.38 -11.64
N THR A 439 -54.39 -31.20 -12.83
CA THR A 439 -54.88 -30.26 -13.82
C THR A 439 -56.30 -30.60 -14.29
N ARG A 440 -57.02 -29.60 -14.78
CA ARG A 440 -58.31 -29.78 -15.48
C ARG A 440 -58.26 -30.92 -16.50
N ARG A 441 -57.19 -30.98 -17.29
CA ARG A 441 -57.01 -31.98 -18.35
C ARG A 441 -57.02 -33.40 -17.79
N LEU A 442 -56.29 -33.64 -16.69
CA LEU A 442 -56.24 -34.96 -16.05
C LEU A 442 -57.63 -35.40 -15.57
N VAL A 443 -58.36 -34.50 -14.93
CA VAL A 443 -59.69 -34.81 -14.37
C VAL A 443 -60.69 -35.15 -15.48
N GLU A 444 -60.67 -34.41 -16.59
CA GLU A 444 -61.49 -34.69 -17.78
C GLU A 444 -61.08 -36.01 -18.47
N GLU A 445 -59.77 -36.29 -18.60
CA GLU A 445 -59.22 -37.55 -19.17
C GLU A 445 -59.63 -38.78 -18.36
N GLN A 446 -59.80 -38.63 -17.04
CA GLN A 446 -60.29 -39.68 -16.14
C GLN A 446 -61.83 -39.79 -16.11
N GLY A 447 -62.53 -39.10 -17.01
CA GLY A 447 -63.98 -39.20 -17.20
C GLY A 447 -64.82 -38.39 -16.20
N VAL A 448 -64.22 -37.45 -15.47
CA VAL A 448 -64.94 -36.59 -14.51
C VAL A 448 -65.34 -35.27 -15.17
N THR A 449 -66.63 -34.97 -15.19
CA THR A 449 -67.15 -33.72 -15.76
C THR A 449 -67.06 -32.59 -14.73
N LEU A 450 -66.43 -31.47 -15.09
CA LEU A 450 -66.33 -30.31 -14.21
C LEU A 450 -67.65 -29.50 -14.20
N PRO A 451 -68.25 -29.25 -13.02
CA PRO A 451 -69.41 -28.38 -12.90
C PRO A 451 -69.05 -26.91 -13.16
N ALA A 452 -70.04 -26.10 -13.54
CA ALA A 452 -69.84 -24.67 -13.85
C ALA A 452 -69.15 -23.91 -12.70
N ASP A 453 -69.49 -24.24 -11.45
CA ASP A 453 -68.90 -23.64 -10.26
C ASP A 453 -67.41 -24.00 -10.10
N ALA A 454 -66.99 -25.20 -10.52
CA ALA A 454 -65.58 -25.60 -10.53
C ALA A 454 -64.78 -24.82 -11.58
N ILE A 455 -65.38 -24.59 -12.75
CA ILE A 455 -64.77 -23.83 -13.84
C ILE A 455 -64.59 -22.36 -13.40
N ALA A 456 -65.62 -21.76 -12.81
CA ALA A 456 -65.54 -20.40 -12.28
C ALA A 456 -64.50 -20.28 -11.15
N ALA A 457 -64.38 -21.29 -10.29
CA ALA A 457 -63.35 -21.33 -9.25
C ALA A 457 -61.93 -21.47 -9.81
N LEU A 458 -61.73 -22.29 -10.84
CA LEU A 458 -60.45 -22.39 -11.57
C LEU A 458 -60.07 -21.06 -12.22
N GLU A 459 -61.00 -20.42 -12.93
CA GLU A 459 -60.76 -19.12 -13.57
C GLU A 459 -60.41 -18.04 -12.54
N ARG A 460 -61.03 -18.08 -11.35
CA ARG A 460 -60.71 -17.17 -10.23
C ARG A 460 -59.30 -17.40 -9.68
N LEU A 461 -58.88 -18.65 -9.51
CA LEU A 461 -57.53 -18.99 -9.05
C LEU A 461 -56.48 -18.59 -10.09
N ASP A 462 -56.73 -18.88 -11.36
CA ASP A 462 -55.86 -18.52 -12.48
C ASP A 462 -55.72 -16.99 -12.59
N ALA A 463 -56.81 -16.23 -12.42
CA ALA A 463 -56.79 -14.77 -12.41
C ALA A 463 -56.04 -14.19 -11.19
N ALA A 464 -56.12 -14.86 -10.04
CA ALA A 464 -55.35 -14.51 -8.84
C ALA A 464 -53.87 -14.94 -8.93
N GLY A 465 -53.43 -15.48 -10.05
CA GLY A 465 -52.04 -15.89 -10.28
C GLY A 465 -51.64 -17.14 -9.50
N GLN A 466 -52.60 -17.98 -9.12
CA GLN A 466 -52.36 -19.22 -8.36
C GLN A 466 -52.36 -20.42 -9.30
N THR A 467 -51.42 -21.35 -9.09
CA THR A 467 -51.43 -22.65 -9.73
C THR A 467 -52.64 -23.44 -9.23
N SER A 468 -53.59 -23.68 -10.11
CA SER A 468 -54.87 -24.31 -9.79
C SER A 468 -54.81 -25.84 -9.94
N LEU A 469 -55.23 -26.55 -8.89
CA LEU A 469 -55.37 -28.00 -8.86
C LEU A 469 -56.83 -28.36 -8.59
N VAL A 470 -57.37 -29.28 -9.36
CA VAL A 470 -58.70 -29.85 -9.16
C VAL A 470 -58.58 -31.09 -8.31
N VAL A 471 -59.47 -31.24 -7.34
CA VAL A 471 -59.57 -32.45 -6.52
C VAL A 471 -60.93 -33.10 -6.77
N ALA A 472 -60.91 -34.36 -7.18
CA ALA A 472 -62.12 -35.15 -7.40
C ALA A 472 -62.07 -36.45 -6.60
N ARG A 473 -63.22 -36.92 -6.12
CA ARG A 473 -63.38 -38.19 -5.41
C ARG A 473 -64.59 -38.95 -5.96
N ASN A 474 -64.42 -40.23 -6.29
CA ASN A 474 -65.47 -41.11 -6.81
C ASN A 474 -66.27 -40.51 -7.99
N GLY A 475 -65.59 -39.79 -8.89
CA GLY A 475 -66.22 -39.16 -10.05
C GLY A 475 -66.92 -37.82 -9.79
N ALA A 476 -66.86 -37.28 -8.57
CA ALA A 476 -67.39 -35.96 -8.24
C ALA A 476 -66.26 -34.98 -7.86
N VAL A 477 -66.31 -33.75 -8.38
CA VAL A 477 -65.33 -32.71 -8.04
C VAL A 477 -65.63 -32.17 -6.63
N LEU A 478 -64.67 -32.30 -5.71
CA LEU A 478 -64.78 -31.80 -4.34
C LEU A 478 -64.46 -30.30 -4.24
N GLY A 479 -63.61 -29.80 -5.13
CA GLY A 479 -63.22 -28.39 -5.17
C GLY A 479 -61.88 -28.19 -5.86
N VAL A 480 -61.34 -26.99 -5.69
CA VAL A 480 -60.07 -26.57 -6.29
C VAL A 480 -59.14 -25.95 -5.25
N LEU A 481 -57.84 -26.17 -5.43
CA LEU A 481 -56.77 -25.71 -4.58
C LEU A 481 -55.87 -24.78 -5.39
N GLY A 482 -55.63 -23.58 -4.88
CA GLY A 482 -54.60 -22.69 -5.40
C GLY A 482 -53.28 -22.89 -4.64
N ALA A 483 -52.17 -22.86 -5.36
CA ALA A 483 -50.84 -22.69 -4.79
C ALA A 483 -50.19 -21.46 -5.40
N ARG A 484 -49.48 -20.67 -4.60
CA ARG A 484 -48.77 -19.48 -5.09
C ARG A 484 -47.38 -19.39 -4.48
N ASP A 485 -46.55 -18.59 -5.11
CA ASP A 485 -45.19 -18.33 -4.67
C ASP A 485 -45.19 -17.07 -3.79
N THR A 486 -44.57 -17.16 -2.61
CA THR A 486 -44.58 -16.06 -1.64
C THR A 486 -43.62 -14.94 -2.09
N LEU A 487 -44.11 -13.71 -2.20
CA LEU A 487 -43.27 -12.54 -2.45
C LEU A 487 -42.33 -12.27 -1.26
N ARG A 488 -41.09 -11.85 -1.54
CA ARG A 488 -40.18 -11.41 -0.49
C ARG A 488 -40.76 -10.16 0.20
N PRO A 489 -40.83 -10.11 1.55
CA PRO A 489 -41.40 -8.98 2.29
C PRO A 489 -40.79 -7.63 1.91
N GLU A 490 -39.50 -7.62 1.58
CA GLU A 490 -38.74 -6.42 1.23
C GLU A 490 -38.78 -6.04 -0.26
N ALA A 491 -39.28 -6.91 -1.16
CA ALA A 491 -39.20 -6.70 -2.61
C ALA A 491 -39.84 -5.37 -3.05
N ALA A 492 -41.04 -5.06 -2.54
CA ALA A 492 -41.74 -3.82 -2.87
C ALA A 492 -40.95 -2.57 -2.45
N GLN A 493 -40.37 -2.57 -1.24
CA GLN A 493 -39.59 -1.45 -0.74
C GLN A 493 -38.26 -1.29 -1.50
N VAL A 494 -37.59 -2.40 -1.82
CA VAL A 494 -36.32 -2.37 -2.59
C VAL A 494 -36.54 -1.79 -3.98
N ILE A 495 -37.60 -2.18 -4.68
CA ILE A 495 -37.92 -1.62 -6.00
C ILE A 495 -38.27 -0.13 -5.88
N ALA A 496 -39.02 0.27 -4.85
CA ALA A 496 -39.31 1.68 -4.58
C ALA A 496 -38.03 2.51 -4.33
N ASP A 497 -37.11 1.99 -3.54
CA ASP A 497 -35.82 2.63 -3.25
C ASP A 497 -34.93 2.75 -4.49
N LEU A 498 -34.91 1.72 -5.36
CA LEU A 498 -34.21 1.78 -6.66
C LEU A 498 -34.80 2.87 -7.56
N ARG A 499 -36.13 2.99 -7.62
CA ARG A 499 -36.79 4.07 -8.39
C ARG A 499 -36.50 5.44 -7.81
N ALA A 500 -36.43 5.59 -6.48
CA ALA A 500 -36.04 6.83 -5.83
C ALA A 500 -34.59 7.25 -6.17
N LEU A 501 -33.74 6.31 -6.58
CA LEU A 501 -32.40 6.57 -7.10
C LEU A 501 -32.39 6.96 -8.59
N GLY A 502 -33.54 7.10 -9.24
CA GLY A 502 -33.65 7.42 -10.66
C GLY A 502 -33.43 6.23 -11.58
N ILE A 503 -33.59 5.00 -11.10
CA ILE A 503 -33.64 3.80 -11.94
C ILE A 503 -35.01 3.72 -12.61
N ALA A 504 -35.05 3.81 -13.95
CA ALA A 504 -36.24 3.58 -14.76
C ALA A 504 -35.83 3.25 -16.22
N PRO A 505 -36.44 2.24 -16.86
CA PRO A 505 -37.47 1.34 -16.33
C PRO A 505 -36.96 0.30 -15.32
N VAL A 506 -37.88 -0.23 -14.52
CA VAL A 506 -37.72 -1.47 -13.73
C VAL A 506 -38.67 -2.52 -14.30
N ALA A 507 -38.13 -3.55 -14.94
CA ALA A 507 -38.88 -4.60 -15.63
C ALA A 507 -38.97 -5.90 -14.80
N LEU A 508 -40.12 -6.58 -14.88
CA LEU A 508 -40.31 -7.96 -14.44
C LEU A 508 -40.25 -8.88 -15.67
N LEU A 509 -39.30 -9.81 -15.70
CA LEU A 509 -39.18 -10.82 -16.76
C LEU A 509 -39.54 -12.18 -16.17
N THR A 510 -40.53 -12.88 -16.72
CA THR A 510 -40.96 -14.18 -16.19
C THR A 510 -41.39 -15.15 -17.29
N GLY A 511 -41.19 -16.44 -17.04
CA GLY A 511 -41.74 -17.53 -17.87
C GLY A 511 -43.21 -17.85 -17.55
N ASP A 512 -43.77 -17.28 -16.48
CA ASP A 512 -45.15 -17.50 -16.08
C ASP A 512 -46.14 -16.84 -17.04
N ARG A 513 -47.40 -17.31 -16.99
CA ARG A 513 -48.51 -16.76 -17.78
C ARG A 513 -48.73 -15.27 -17.50
N SER A 514 -49.20 -14.54 -18.51
CA SER A 514 -49.41 -13.09 -18.41
C SER A 514 -50.31 -12.66 -17.25
N ALA A 515 -51.34 -13.45 -16.91
CA ALA A 515 -52.23 -13.18 -15.77
C ALA A 515 -51.46 -13.17 -14.43
N VAL A 516 -50.63 -14.19 -14.19
CA VAL A 516 -49.80 -14.31 -12.97
C VAL A 516 -48.85 -13.12 -12.84
N ALA A 517 -48.17 -12.78 -13.94
CA ALA A 517 -47.19 -11.69 -13.97
C ALA A 517 -47.81 -10.31 -13.69
N ARG A 518 -49.01 -10.04 -14.21
CA ARG A 518 -49.72 -8.77 -13.97
C ARG A 518 -50.19 -8.64 -12.52
N THR A 519 -50.77 -9.69 -11.95
CA THR A 519 -51.21 -9.70 -10.54
C THR A 519 -50.03 -9.48 -9.58
N LEU A 520 -48.85 -10.01 -9.91
CA LEU A 520 -47.64 -9.74 -9.15
C LEU A 520 -47.20 -8.27 -9.27
N ALA A 521 -47.29 -7.71 -10.47
CA ALA A 521 -46.94 -6.32 -10.75
C ALA A 521 -47.89 -5.29 -10.12
N GLU A 522 -49.12 -5.66 -9.75
CA GLU A 522 -50.00 -4.78 -8.96
C GLU A 522 -49.46 -4.56 -7.53
N ASN A 523 -48.72 -5.54 -6.99
CA ASN A 523 -48.17 -5.51 -5.63
C ASN A 523 -46.71 -5.03 -5.57
N LEU A 524 -46.07 -4.82 -6.73
CA LEU A 524 -44.68 -4.37 -6.84
C LEU A 524 -44.61 -3.09 -7.68
N PRO A 525 -43.81 -2.08 -7.30
CA PRO A 525 -43.73 -0.83 -8.05
C PRO A 525 -42.88 -0.93 -9.33
N VAL A 526 -43.03 -2.02 -10.11
CA VAL A 526 -42.40 -2.25 -11.42
C VAL A 526 -43.03 -1.37 -12.49
N THR A 527 -42.27 -0.99 -13.53
CA THR A 527 -42.76 -0.16 -14.64
C THR A 527 -43.14 -0.97 -15.87
N GLU A 528 -42.55 -2.15 -16.04
CA GLU A 528 -42.73 -3.01 -17.21
C GLU A 528 -42.84 -4.48 -16.79
N VAL A 529 -43.64 -5.24 -17.54
CA VAL A 529 -43.87 -6.67 -17.27
C VAL A 529 -43.83 -7.43 -18.60
N HIS A 530 -42.93 -8.40 -18.67
CA HIS A 530 -42.81 -9.33 -19.79
C HIS A 530 -42.99 -10.75 -19.26
N ALA A 531 -44.01 -11.42 -19.76
CA ALA A 531 -44.45 -12.73 -19.31
C ALA A 531 -44.27 -13.78 -20.42
N GLU A 532 -44.39 -15.06 -20.07
CA GLU A 532 -44.29 -16.20 -21.00
C GLU A 532 -42.96 -16.23 -21.78
N MET A 533 -41.89 -15.73 -21.15
CA MET A 533 -40.57 -15.65 -21.76
C MET A 533 -39.74 -16.92 -21.55
N LEU A 534 -39.19 -17.44 -22.64
CA LEU A 534 -38.16 -18.47 -22.61
C LEU A 534 -36.80 -17.87 -22.17
N PRO A 535 -35.87 -18.69 -21.61
CA PRO A 535 -34.53 -18.23 -21.22
C PRO A 535 -33.79 -17.43 -22.30
N ALA A 536 -33.83 -17.90 -23.55
CA ALA A 536 -33.19 -17.21 -24.68
C ALA A 536 -33.81 -15.84 -24.96
N GLN A 537 -35.13 -15.72 -24.82
CA GLN A 537 -35.86 -14.47 -25.02
C GLN A 537 -35.55 -13.45 -23.90
N LYS A 538 -35.31 -13.91 -22.67
CA LYS A 538 -34.83 -13.04 -21.58
C LYS A 538 -33.48 -12.44 -21.93
N ALA A 539 -32.56 -13.27 -22.41
CA ALA A 539 -31.23 -12.84 -22.83
C ALA A 539 -31.25 -11.90 -24.04
N GLU A 540 -32.17 -12.10 -25.00
CA GLU A 540 -32.38 -11.20 -26.13
C GLU A 540 -32.98 -9.85 -25.70
N TRP A 541 -33.96 -9.85 -24.79
CA TRP A 541 -34.53 -8.62 -24.24
C TRP A 541 -33.45 -7.78 -23.54
N VAL A 542 -32.64 -8.42 -22.70
CA VAL A 542 -31.51 -7.76 -22.03
C VAL A 542 -30.52 -7.19 -23.05
N ALA A 543 -30.15 -7.96 -24.08
CA ALA A 543 -29.26 -7.49 -25.14
C ALA A 543 -29.85 -6.32 -25.95
N SER A 544 -31.16 -6.31 -26.18
CA SER A 544 -31.84 -5.23 -26.93
C SER A 544 -31.83 -3.88 -26.20
N CYS A 545 -31.57 -3.89 -24.90
CA CYS A 545 -31.47 -2.68 -24.09
C CYS A 545 -30.05 -2.12 -24.02
N GLU A 546 -29.03 -2.94 -24.31
CA GLU A 546 -27.63 -2.54 -24.26
C GLU A 546 -27.24 -1.65 -25.47
N PRO A 547 -26.40 -0.62 -25.28
CA PRO A 547 -25.87 0.18 -26.38
C PRO A 547 -24.96 -0.66 -27.30
N SER A 548 -25.24 -0.65 -28.61
CA SER A 548 -24.41 -1.33 -29.63
C SER A 548 -22.93 -0.92 -29.51
N THR A 549 -22.03 -1.90 -29.38
CA THR A 549 -20.58 -1.70 -29.29
C THR A 549 -20.01 -1.19 -30.62
N PRO A 550 -18.92 -0.39 -30.66
CA PRO A 550 -18.31 0.04 -31.92
C PRO A 550 -17.81 -1.13 -32.80
N ALA A 551 -17.53 -2.29 -32.20
CA ALA A 551 -17.15 -3.52 -32.92
C ALA A 551 -18.32 -4.10 -33.74
N ASP A 552 -19.57 -4.00 -33.26
CA ASP A 552 -20.76 -4.50 -33.95
C ASP A 552 -21.13 -3.67 -35.20
N ARG A 553 -20.68 -2.41 -35.25
CA ARG A 553 -20.81 -1.55 -36.44
C ARG A 553 -19.81 -1.89 -37.55
N ALA A 554 -18.70 -2.54 -37.21
CA ALA A 554 -17.68 -2.90 -38.20
C ALA A 554 -18.05 -4.15 -39.01
N GLU A 555 -18.93 -5.02 -38.50
CA GLU A 555 -19.42 -6.21 -39.23
C GLU A 555 -20.65 -5.96 -40.09
N THR A 556 -21.31 -4.81 -39.95
CA THR A 556 -22.51 -4.45 -40.76
C THR A 556 -22.20 -3.61 -42.00
N ASP A 557 -20.97 -3.11 -42.15
CA ASP A 557 -20.50 -2.39 -43.34
C ASP A 557 -19.55 -3.25 -44.20
N LEU A 558 -20.10 -4.28 -44.85
CA LEU A 558 -19.44 -4.95 -45.98
C LEU A 558 -19.94 -4.34 -47.31
N PRO A 559 -19.05 -3.82 -48.18
CA PRO A 559 -19.46 -3.26 -49.46
C PRO A 559 -19.68 -4.37 -50.50
N GLY A 560 -20.94 -4.58 -50.87
CA GLY A 560 -21.33 -5.16 -52.16
C GLY A 560 -21.90 -6.59 -52.11
N THR A 561 -23.20 -6.71 -52.34
CA THR A 561 -23.78 -7.59 -53.39
C THR A 561 -25.25 -7.25 -53.59
N ASP A 562 -25.62 -7.04 -54.85
CA ASP A 562 -26.99 -6.76 -55.30
C ASP A 562 -27.92 -7.98 -55.16
N ALA A 563 -29.23 -7.64 -55.19
CA ALA A 563 -30.36 -8.42 -55.70
C ALA A 563 -31.21 -9.26 -54.73
N ASN A 564 -32.43 -8.74 -54.51
CA ASN A 564 -33.73 -9.43 -54.57
C ASN A 564 -33.84 -10.87 -54.04
N ALA A 565 -34.48 -11.01 -52.88
CA ALA A 565 -35.41 -12.11 -52.64
C ALA A 565 -36.49 -11.68 -51.63
N SER A 566 -37.70 -11.55 -52.13
CA SER A 566 -38.96 -11.41 -51.39
C SER A 566 -39.21 -12.65 -50.52
N VAL A 567 -39.33 -12.46 -49.21
CA VAL A 567 -40.08 -13.38 -48.34
C VAL A 567 -40.98 -12.53 -47.44
N GLU A 568 -42.23 -12.35 -47.88
CA GLU A 568 -43.32 -11.87 -47.05
C GLU A 568 -43.71 -12.97 -46.06
N GLY A 569 -43.70 -12.65 -44.76
CA GLY A 569 -44.23 -13.50 -43.69
C GLY A 569 -44.69 -12.62 -42.51
N PRO A 570 -45.89 -12.84 -41.93
CA PRO A 570 -46.46 -11.96 -40.93
C PRO A 570 -45.94 -12.32 -39.53
N LEU A 571 -44.71 -11.92 -39.20
CA LEU A 571 -44.20 -11.99 -37.82
C LEU A 571 -43.26 -10.84 -37.44
N ALA A 572 -43.27 -9.74 -38.22
CA ALA A 572 -42.37 -8.60 -38.03
C ALA A 572 -43.00 -7.42 -37.25
N SER A 573 -44.21 -7.56 -36.72
CA SER A 573 -44.97 -6.42 -36.16
C SER A 573 -45.17 -6.45 -34.63
N LEU A 574 -44.33 -7.15 -33.86
CA LEU A 574 -44.49 -7.25 -32.40
C LEU A 574 -43.29 -6.81 -31.54
N LEU A 575 -42.27 -6.14 -32.10
CA LEU A 575 -41.19 -5.57 -31.30
C LEU A 575 -41.39 -4.05 -31.11
N PRO A 576 -41.49 -3.54 -29.87
CA PRO A 576 -41.55 -2.11 -29.63
C PRO A 576 -40.18 -1.44 -29.82
N SER A 577 -40.22 -0.27 -30.46
CA SER A 577 -39.25 0.85 -30.53
C SER A 577 -37.82 0.64 -30.04
N GLU A 578 -36.85 0.94 -30.91
CA GLU A 578 -35.44 1.18 -30.62
C GLU A 578 -35.24 1.99 -29.32
N ARG A 579 -34.81 1.30 -28.25
CA ARG A 579 -34.36 1.94 -27.01
C ARG A 579 -32.88 2.25 -27.13
N THR A 580 -32.57 3.47 -27.51
CA THR A 580 -31.20 3.97 -27.51
C THR A 580 -30.66 4.10 -26.08
N GLY A 581 -29.79 3.16 -25.67
CA GLY A 581 -28.56 3.49 -24.92
C GLY A 581 -28.56 3.44 -23.38
N SER A 582 -29.27 2.53 -22.72
CA SER A 582 -29.29 2.41 -21.25
C SER A 582 -28.75 1.07 -20.77
N SER A 583 -27.65 1.07 -20.01
CA SER A 583 -27.09 -0.16 -19.41
C SER A 583 -28.08 -0.76 -18.39
N VAL A 584 -28.35 -2.06 -18.51
CA VAL A 584 -29.34 -2.79 -17.70
C VAL A 584 -28.65 -3.66 -16.66
N ALA A 585 -29.11 -3.59 -15.41
CA ALA A 585 -28.81 -4.63 -14.42
C ALA A 585 -29.89 -5.71 -14.45
N PHE A 586 -29.52 -6.97 -14.62
CA PHE A 586 -30.43 -8.11 -14.54
C PHE A 586 -30.21 -8.87 -13.23
N VAL A 587 -31.28 -9.16 -12.50
CA VAL A 587 -31.25 -9.86 -11.20
C VAL A 587 -31.95 -11.20 -11.33
N GLY A 588 -31.27 -12.30 -11.00
CA GLY A 588 -31.77 -13.68 -11.12
C GLY A 588 -31.13 -14.63 -10.11
N ASP A 589 -31.69 -15.83 -9.93
CA ASP A 589 -31.19 -16.83 -8.99
C ASP A 589 -30.89 -18.20 -9.64
N GLY A 590 -31.49 -18.49 -10.80
CA GLY A 590 -31.48 -19.82 -11.40
C GLY A 590 -30.56 -20.02 -12.61
N ILE A 591 -30.32 -21.30 -12.94
CA ILE A 591 -29.63 -21.75 -14.17
C ILE A 591 -30.32 -21.19 -15.43
N ASN A 592 -31.65 -21.07 -15.39
CA ASN A 592 -32.46 -20.54 -16.49
C ASN A 592 -32.17 -19.06 -16.80
N ASP A 593 -31.58 -18.35 -15.85
CA ASP A 593 -31.30 -16.93 -15.95
C ASP A 593 -29.82 -16.64 -16.24
N ALA A 594 -28.96 -17.66 -16.21
CA ALA A 594 -27.54 -17.52 -16.50
C ALA A 594 -27.24 -16.85 -17.86
N PRO A 595 -27.98 -17.15 -18.96
CA PRO A 595 -27.78 -16.44 -20.23
C PRO A 595 -28.14 -14.96 -20.17
N ALA A 596 -29.15 -14.58 -19.38
CA ALA A 596 -29.56 -13.18 -19.19
C ALA A 596 -28.58 -12.43 -18.25
N LEU A 597 -28.13 -13.08 -17.17
CA LEU A 597 -27.09 -12.57 -16.26
C LEU A 597 -25.79 -12.25 -17.01
N ALA A 598 -25.36 -13.13 -17.91
CA ALA A 598 -24.13 -12.95 -18.68
C ALA A 598 -24.22 -11.87 -19.77
N ARG A 599 -25.42 -11.59 -20.29
CA ARG A 599 -25.64 -10.56 -21.32
C ARG A 599 -25.95 -9.18 -20.76
N ALA A 600 -26.31 -9.07 -19.49
CA ALA A 600 -26.62 -7.79 -18.86
C ALA A 600 -25.37 -6.93 -18.72
N GLY A 601 -25.52 -5.61 -18.81
CA GLY A 601 -24.46 -4.68 -18.44
C GLY A 601 -23.97 -4.90 -17.00
N VAL A 602 -24.87 -5.33 -16.11
CA VAL A 602 -24.50 -5.94 -14.82
C VAL A 602 -25.40 -7.12 -14.47
N GLY A 603 -24.84 -8.32 -14.36
CA GLY A 603 -25.56 -9.48 -13.81
C GLY A 603 -25.50 -9.54 -12.28
N ILE A 604 -26.64 -9.64 -11.59
CA ILE A 604 -26.70 -9.79 -10.13
C ILE A 604 -27.38 -11.12 -9.79
N ALA A 605 -26.60 -12.06 -9.26
CA ALA A 605 -27.08 -13.36 -8.84
C ALA A 605 -27.51 -13.37 -7.37
N ILE A 606 -28.62 -14.04 -7.05
CA ILE A 606 -29.09 -14.29 -5.68
C ILE A 606 -28.94 -15.78 -5.39
N GLY A 607 -28.30 -16.16 -4.28
CA GLY A 607 -28.17 -17.59 -3.95
C GLY A 607 -27.04 -17.94 -3.00
N SER A 608 -26.69 -19.22 -2.97
CA SER A 608 -25.71 -19.79 -2.02
C SER A 608 -24.24 -19.48 -2.37
N GLY A 609 -24.00 -18.86 -3.52
CA GLY A 609 -22.68 -18.51 -4.03
C GLY A 609 -21.95 -19.66 -4.73
N THR A 610 -22.49 -20.88 -4.72
CA THR A 610 -21.99 -22.05 -5.43
C THR A 610 -22.80 -22.41 -6.68
N ASP A 611 -23.83 -21.64 -7.01
CA ASP A 611 -24.79 -21.96 -8.08
C ASP A 611 -24.30 -21.38 -9.43
N VAL A 612 -24.64 -22.01 -10.56
CA VAL A 612 -24.27 -21.52 -11.92
C VAL A 612 -24.67 -20.06 -12.16
N ALA A 613 -25.74 -19.58 -11.54
CA ALA A 613 -26.12 -18.17 -11.55
C ALA A 613 -25.08 -17.27 -10.86
N ALA A 614 -24.51 -17.70 -9.73
CA ALA A 614 -23.42 -17.00 -9.04
C ALA A 614 -22.14 -16.96 -9.89
N GLU A 615 -21.91 -17.95 -10.75
CA GLU A 615 -20.80 -17.95 -11.71
C GLU A 615 -21.06 -17.06 -12.94
N ALA A 616 -22.31 -16.92 -13.37
CA ALA A 616 -22.69 -16.02 -14.47
C ALA A 616 -22.83 -14.54 -14.06
N GLY A 617 -23.21 -14.24 -12.82
CA GLY A 617 -23.43 -12.87 -12.35
C GLY A 617 -22.14 -12.11 -11.99
N ASP A 618 -22.04 -10.84 -12.31
CA ASP A 618 -20.96 -9.94 -11.90
C ASP A 618 -20.91 -9.69 -10.38
N ILE A 619 -22.08 -9.78 -9.76
CA ILE A 619 -22.31 -9.55 -8.34
C ILE A 619 -23.11 -10.72 -7.81
N VAL A 620 -22.73 -11.25 -6.65
CA VAL A 620 -23.40 -12.37 -5.99
C VAL A 620 -23.89 -11.91 -4.63
N MET A 621 -25.19 -12.06 -4.38
CA MET A 621 -25.80 -11.81 -3.07
C MET A 621 -25.97 -13.13 -2.33
N MET A 622 -25.15 -13.30 -1.31
CA MET A 622 -25.15 -14.45 -0.39
C MET A 622 -26.32 -14.32 0.58
N GLY A 623 -27.28 -15.23 0.46
CA GLY A 623 -28.48 -15.28 1.29
C GLY A 623 -29.73 -14.69 0.63
N ALA A 624 -30.83 -14.70 1.37
CA ALA A 624 -32.16 -14.38 0.87
C ALA A 624 -32.49 -12.87 0.67
N PRO A 625 -31.93 -11.87 1.37
CA PRO A 625 -32.53 -10.54 1.34
C PRO A 625 -32.14 -9.70 0.12
N LEU A 626 -33.13 -9.11 -0.56
CA LEU A 626 -32.92 -8.11 -1.63
C LEU A 626 -32.43 -6.75 -1.10
N ALA A 627 -32.51 -6.55 0.22
CA ALA A 627 -32.25 -5.30 0.92
C ALA A 627 -30.91 -4.59 0.58
N PRO A 628 -29.79 -5.29 0.28
CA PRO A 628 -28.54 -4.62 -0.08
C PRO A 628 -28.54 -3.92 -1.45
N LEU A 629 -29.47 -4.24 -2.37
CA LEU A 629 -29.45 -3.72 -3.76
C LEU A 629 -29.43 -2.18 -3.85
N PRO A 630 -30.29 -1.41 -3.15
CA PRO A 630 -30.25 0.05 -3.23
C PRO A 630 -28.97 0.64 -2.63
N LEU A 631 -28.46 0.02 -1.55
CA LEU A 631 -27.16 0.40 -0.96
C LEU A 631 -26.03 0.17 -1.97
N LEU A 632 -26.07 -0.94 -2.69
CA LEU A 632 -25.07 -1.31 -3.68
C LEU A 632 -25.01 -0.31 -4.84
N VAL A 633 -26.16 0.12 -5.37
CA VAL A 633 -26.25 1.17 -6.40
C VAL A 633 -25.78 2.53 -5.88
N LYS A 634 -26.14 2.90 -4.64
CA LYS A 634 -25.64 4.14 -4.01
C LYS A 634 -24.12 4.10 -3.85
N LEU A 635 -23.59 2.98 -3.35
CA LEU A 635 -22.18 2.80 -3.10
C LEU A 635 -21.39 2.79 -4.40
N SER A 636 -21.86 2.09 -5.44
CA SER A 636 -21.20 2.05 -6.75
C SER A 636 -21.07 3.45 -7.37
N ARG A 637 -22.15 4.24 -7.36
CA ARG A 637 -22.15 5.64 -7.82
C ARG A 637 -21.20 6.52 -7.02
N GLU A 638 -21.17 6.35 -5.70
CA GLU A 638 -20.24 7.08 -4.82
C GLU A 638 -18.78 6.66 -5.06
N THR A 639 -18.53 5.37 -5.31
CA THR A 639 -17.19 4.85 -5.65
C THR A 639 -16.69 5.46 -6.95
N VAL A 640 -17.48 5.42 -8.03
CA VAL A 640 -17.09 6.06 -9.32
C VAL A 640 -16.88 7.57 -9.15
N ARG A 641 -17.70 8.23 -8.35
CA ARG A 641 -17.53 9.65 -8.02
C ARG A 641 -16.20 9.92 -7.31
N ILE A 642 -15.86 9.12 -6.30
CA ILE A 642 -14.59 9.25 -5.57
C ILE A 642 -13.40 8.95 -6.48
N ILE A 643 -13.50 7.96 -7.37
CA ILE A 643 -12.47 7.69 -8.38
C ILE A 643 -12.28 8.93 -9.28
N ARG A 644 -13.37 9.52 -9.79
CA ARG A 644 -13.29 10.75 -10.60
C ARG A 644 -12.67 11.92 -9.83
N GLN A 645 -13.02 12.10 -8.56
CA GLN A 645 -12.40 13.12 -7.69
C GLN A 645 -10.90 12.85 -7.51
N ASN A 646 -10.53 11.60 -7.25
CA ASN A 646 -9.15 11.17 -7.09
C ASN A 646 -8.32 11.45 -8.35
N ILE A 647 -8.87 11.18 -9.52
CA ILE A 647 -8.21 11.46 -10.80
C ILE A 647 -8.14 12.97 -11.06
N LEU A 648 -9.28 13.67 -11.07
CA LEU A 648 -9.35 15.06 -11.52
C LEU A 648 -8.74 16.05 -10.53
N ILE A 649 -9.10 15.96 -9.26
CA ILE A 649 -8.67 16.92 -8.24
C ILE A 649 -7.27 16.56 -7.75
N PHE A 650 -7.06 15.31 -7.33
CA PHE A 650 -5.83 14.95 -6.63
C PHE A 650 -4.72 14.51 -7.61
N ALA A 651 -5.00 13.67 -8.60
CA ALA A 651 -3.96 13.23 -9.52
C ALA A 651 -3.57 14.30 -10.55
N PHE A 652 -4.51 15.10 -11.07
CA PHE A 652 -4.19 16.18 -12.00
C PHE A 652 -4.13 17.56 -11.33
N GLY A 653 -5.14 17.94 -10.56
CA GLY A 653 -5.23 19.27 -9.95
C GLY A 653 -4.10 19.57 -8.96
N VAL A 654 -3.90 18.71 -7.96
CA VAL A 654 -2.81 18.85 -6.99
C VAL A 654 -1.47 18.78 -7.70
N ASN A 655 -1.22 17.80 -8.57
CA ASN A 655 0.04 17.74 -9.32
C ASN A 655 0.31 19.01 -10.15
N LEU A 656 -0.69 19.59 -10.81
CA LEU A 656 -0.54 20.86 -11.53
C LEU A 656 -0.13 22.01 -10.59
N VAL A 657 -0.79 22.13 -9.43
CA VAL A 657 -0.43 23.12 -8.41
C VAL A 657 0.99 22.86 -7.90
N GLY A 658 1.36 21.62 -7.66
CA GLY A 658 2.71 21.25 -7.24
C GLY A 658 3.77 21.61 -8.29
N ILE A 659 3.50 21.38 -9.57
CA ILE A 659 4.38 21.79 -10.68
C ILE A 659 4.55 23.31 -10.69
N LEU A 660 3.46 24.06 -10.52
CA LEU A 660 3.52 25.53 -10.45
C LEU A 660 4.30 26.00 -9.22
N LEU A 661 4.07 25.40 -8.05
CA LEU A 661 4.74 25.78 -6.80
C LEU A 661 6.23 25.44 -6.82
N THR A 662 6.59 24.21 -7.21
CA THR A 662 7.96 23.67 -7.08
C THR A 662 8.82 23.88 -8.33
N GLY A 663 8.23 23.89 -9.51
CA GLY A 663 8.93 24.09 -10.78
C GLY A 663 9.01 25.55 -11.21
N LEU A 664 7.91 26.31 -11.08
CA LEU A 664 7.81 27.68 -11.59
C LEU A 664 8.04 28.76 -10.51
N LEU A 665 7.36 28.66 -9.37
CA LEU A 665 7.38 29.68 -8.33
C LEU A 665 8.56 29.52 -7.36
N TRP A 666 9.00 28.30 -7.08
CA TRP A 666 10.11 28.02 -6.17
C TRP A 666 11.39 28.78 -6.50
N PRO A 667 11.83 28.85 -7.78
CA PRO A 667 13.01 29.62 -8.17
C PRO A 667 12.86 31.13 -7.93
N LEU A 668 11.64 31.67 -7.99
CA LEU A 668 11.37 33.10 -7.80
C LEU A 668 11.51 33.54 -6.34
N PHE A 669 11.29 32.62 -5.40
CA PHE A 669 11.41 32.87 -3.96
C PHE A 669 12.75 32.41 -3.39
N ALA A 670 13.68 31.96 -4.23
CA ALA A 670 14.97 31.46 -3.78
C ALA A 670 15.84 32.58 -3.19
N SER A 671 15.90 32.62 -1.86
CA SER A 671 16.76 33.54 -1.10
C SER A 671 18.18 32.99 -0.89
N SER A 672 18.40 31.69 -1.11
CA SER A 672 19.69 31.00 -0.96
C SER A 672 19.85 29.85 -1.96
N PRO A 673 21.10 29.42 -2.27
CA PRO A 673 21.36 28.23 -3.10
C PRO A 673 20.74 26.95 -2.51
N GLU A 674 20.77 26.79 -1.19
CA GLU A 674 20.19 25.64 -0.48
C GLU A 674 18.67 25.53 -0.68
N TRP A 675 17.98 26.67 -0.66
CA TRP A 675 16.55 26.71 -0.98
C TRP A 675 16.31 26.20 -2.41
N TYR A 676 17.12 26.64 -3.35
CA TYR A 676 16.99 26.24 -4.75
C TYR A 676 17.22 24.73 -4.95
N GLU A 677 18.25 24.17 -4.30
CA GLU A 677 18.56 22.74 -4.35
C GLU A 677 17.50 21.87 -3.67
N SER A 678 16.74 22.43 -2.71
CA SER A 678 15.65 21.71 -2.02
C SER A 678 14.36 21.53 -2.83
N ALA A 679 14.26 22.08 -4.04
CA ALA A 679 13.04 21.99 -4.87
C ALA A 679 12.57 20.54 -5.11
N PRO A 680 13.43 19.55 -5.44
CA PRO A 680 13.03 18.15 -5.59
C PRO A 680 12.49 17.53 -4.30
N LEU A 681 13.05 17.88 -3.14
CA LEU A 681 12.57 17.41 -1.85
C LEU A 681 11.20 18.02 -1.50
N ALA A 682 11.00 19.31 -1.79
CA ALA A 682 9.70 19.94 -1.64
C ALA A 682 8.66 19.30 -2.58
N ALA A 683 9.07 18.95 -3.80
CA ALA A 683 8.29 18.21 -4.77
C ALA A 683 7.84 16.83 -4.24
N VAL A 684 8.77 16.07 -3.66
CA VAL A 684 8.48 14.80 -2.96
C VAL A 684 7.40 15.00 -1.90
N ILE A 685 7.61 15.95 -0.97
CA ILE A 685 6.68 16.21 0.14
C ILE A 685 5.29 16.61 -0.38
N TYR A 686 5.25 17.48 -1.39
CA TYR A 686 4.01 17.91 -2.00
C TYR A 686 3.28 16.77 -2.72
N HIS A 687 4.03 15.94 -3.45
CA HIS A 687 3.50 14.74 -4.09
C HIS A 687 2.86 13.78 -3.08
N GLN A 688 3.47 13.63 -1.89
CA GLN A 688 2.90 12.83 -0.80
C GLN A 688 1.54 13.32 -0.32
N PHE A 689 1.35 14.63 -0.31
CA PHE A 689 0.05 15.20 0.04
C PHE A 689 -1.04 14.78 -0.97
N GLY A 690 -0.72 14.72 -2.26
CA GLY A 690 -1.62 14.23 -3.31
C GLY A 690 -2.01 12.76 -3.13
N SER A 691 -1.03 11.88 -2.93
CA SER A 691 -1.28 10.45 -2.74
C SER A 691 -2.04 10.15 -1.43
N LEU A 692 -1.70 10.85 -0.35
CA LEU A 692 -2.41 10.74 0.93
C LEU A 692 -3.86 11.21 0.83
N THR A 693 -4.13 12.31 0.12
CA THR A 693 -5.49 12.82 -0.06
C THR A 693 -6.35 11.86 -0.89
N VAL A 694 -5.80 11.19 -1.91
CA VAL A 694 -6.48 10.09 -2.63
C VAL A 694 -6.87 8.95 -1.69
N LEU A 695 -5.95 8.50 -0.84
CA LEU A 695 -6.21 7.44 0.14
C LEU A 695 -7.31 7.84 1.13
N LEU A 696 -7.18 9.02 1.75
CA LEU A 696 -8.16 9.52 2.72
C LEU A 696 -9.52 9.73 2.08
N ASN A 697 -9.58 10.24 0.85
CA ASN A 697 -10.83 10.40 0.12
C ASN A 697 -11.47 9.05 -0.18
N SER A 698 -10.68 8.05 -0.56
CA SER A 698 -11.15 6.67 -0.77
C SER A 698 -11.68 6.04 0.52
N MET A 699 -10.99 6.22 1.65
CA MET A 699 -11.40 5.68 2.95
C MET A 699 -12.75 6.23 3.45
N ARG A 700 -13.25 7.35 2.92
CA ARG A 700 -14.60 7.85 3.22
C ARG A 700 -15.70 6.82 2.89
N LEU A 701 -15.46 5.93 1.92
CA LEU A 701 -16.39 4.85 1.56
C LEU A 701 -16.60 3.85 2.71
N LEU A 702 -15.61 3.64 3.58
CA LEU A 702 -15.75 2.77 4.76
C LEU A 702 -16.75 3.31 5.80
N ALA A 703 -16.91 4.63 5.85
CA ALA A 703 -17.87 5.33 6.72
C ALA A 703 -19.20 5.65 6.01
N PHE A 704 -19.35 5.29 4.73
CA PHE A 704 -20.54 5.56 3.94
C PHE A 704 -21.79 4.92 4.56
N ASP A 705 -22.83 5.74 4.75
CA ASP A 705 -24.11 5.37 5.36
C ASP A 705 -24.05 4.73 6.77
N ARG A 706 -22.93 4.89 7.52
CA ARG A 706 -22.78 4.39 8.91
C ARG A 706 -23.19 5.38 10.01
N THR A 707 -23.29 6.69 9.72
CA THR A 707 -23.47 7.71 10.77
C THR A 707 -24.40 8.86 10.35
N SER A 708 -25.43 9.13 11.19
CA SER A 708 -26.30 10.31 11.10
C SER A 708 -25.76 11.50 11.91
N ASN A 709 -24.44 11.75 11.89
CA ASN A 709 -23.84 12.76 12.75
C ASN A 709 -23.87 14.17 12.13
N ARG A 710 -24.39 15.16 12.88
CA ARG A 710 -24.70 16.52 12.39
C ARG A 710 -23.46 17.31 11.94
N THR A 711 -22.29 17.08 12.53
CA THR A 711 -21.00 17.67 12.13
C THR A 711 -20.45 17.12 10.81
N LEU A 712 -20.60 15.81 10.56
CA LEU A 712 -20.23 15.21 9.26
C LEU A 712 -21.14 15.69 8.12
N SER A 713 -22.39 16.10 8.41
CA SER A 713 -23.30 16.64 7.39
C SER A 713 -22.84 17.97 6.78
N ARG A 714 -22.16 18.84 7.56
CA ARG A 714 -21.57 20.09 7.06
C ARG A 714 -20.35 19.84 6.17
N ALA A 715 -19.50 18.88 6.55
CA ALA A 715 -18.38 18.45 5.70
C ALA A 715 -18.87 17.80 4.39
N ARG A 716 -19.98 17.04 4.43
CA ARG A 716 -20.68 16.54 3.24
C ARG A 716 -21.20 17.67 2.33
N GLY A 717 -21.74 18.75 2.90
CA GLY A 717 -22.19 19.91 2.12
C GLY A 717 -21.08 20.60 1.33
N ALA A 718 -19.88 20.74 1.91
CA ALA A 718 -18.71 21.25 1.20
C ALA A 718 -18.22 20.28 0.10
N ALA A 719 -18.25 18.97 0.37
CA ALA A 719 -17.93 17.96 -0.64
C ALA A 719 -18.93 17.98 -1.82
N GLN A 720 -20.22 18.14 -1.55
CA GLN A 720 -21.27 18.26 -2.59
C GLN A 720 -21.12 19.52 -3.46
N ALA A 721 -20.63 20.63 -2.90
CA ALA A 721 -20.30 21.81 -3.69
C ALA A 721 -19.14 21.57 -4.66
N ILE A 722 -18.11 20.83 -4.22
CA ILE A 722 -16.99 20.38 -5.07
C ILE A 722 -17.50 19.38 -6.12
N GLU A 723 -18.45 18.51 -5.78
CA GLU A 723 -19.06 17.54 -6.70
C GLU A 723 -19.78 18.22 -7.88
N GLY A 724 -20.56 19.26 -7.61
CA GLY A 724 -21.24 20.02 -8.66
C GLY A 724 -20.28 20.77 -9.60
N TRP A 725 -19.05 21.06 -9.14
CA TRP A 725 -18.01 21.68 -9.95
C TRP A 725 -17.26 20.64 -10.82
N VAL A 726 -16.83 19.52 -10.23
CA VAL A 726 -16.15 18.44 -10.95
C VAL A 726 -17.04 17.81 -12.03
N GLY A 727 -18.34 17.65 -11.75
CA GLY A 727 -19.30 17.08 -12.70
C GLY A 727 -19.52 17.91 -13.97
N ARG A 728 -19.11 19.19 -14.00
CA ARG A 728 -19.20 20.07 -15.18
C ARG A 728 -18.01 19.96 -16.12
N PHE A 729 -16.92 19.33 -15.69
CA PHE A 729 -15.71 19.17 -16.50
C PHE A 729 -15.70 17.78 -17.13
N SER A 730 -15.94 17.72 -18.45
CA SER A 730 -15.66 16.51 -19.22
C SER A 730 -14.22 16.58 -19.75
N ILE A 731 -13.44 15.55 -19.44
CA ILE A 731 -12.03 15.47 -19.86
C ILE A 731 -11.95 15.34 -21.39
N ASP A 732 -12.92 14.65 -22.00
CA ASP A 732 -12.99 14.49 -23.45
C ASP A 732 -13.15 15.83 -24.16
N GLU A 733 -14.04 16.74 -23.71
CA GLU A 733 -14.15 18.08 -24.30
C GLU A 733 -12.88 18.92 -24.09
N LEU A 734 -12.24 18.79 -22.92
CA LEU A 734 -11.04 19.55 -22.60
C LEU A 734 -9.85 19.12 -23.46
N LEU A 735 -9.63 17.82 -23.62
CA LEU A 735 -8.59 17.27 -24.51
C LEU A 735 -8.88 17.56 -25.98
N HIS A 736 -10.15 17.47 -26.41
CA HIS A 736 -10.54 17.86 -27.78
C HIS A 736 -10.27 19.35 -28.04
N GLY A 737 -10.56 20.21 -27.05
CA GLY A 737 -10.29 21.65 -27.11
C GLY A 737 -8.79 21.97 -27.20
N ILE A 738 -7.95 21.34 -26.37
CA ILE A 738 -6.50 21.56 -26.38
C ILE A 738 -5.87 21.08 -27.69
N ALA A 739 -6.30 19.91 -28.20
CA ALA A 739 -5.82 19.40 -29.48
C ALA A 739 -6.12 20.37 -30.64
N HIS A 740 -7.26 21.05 -30.60
CA HIS A 740 -7.65 22.04 -31.61
C HIS A 740 -6.88 23.37 -31.47
N GLN A 741 -6.48 23.76 -30.25
CA GLN A 741 -5.78 25.01 -29.97
C GLN A 741 -4.25 24.94 -30.03
N TRP A 742 -3.67 23.82 -30.46
CA TRP A 742 -2.21 23.64 -30.54
C TRP A 742 -1.48 24.75 -31.35
N LYS A 743 -2.16 25.34 -32.35
CA LYS A 743 -1.63 26.48 -33.12
C LYS A 743 -1.49 27.76 -32.27
N PHE A 744 -2.44 28.02 -31.37
CA PHE A 744 -2.38 29.16 -30.44
C PHE A 744 -1.35 28.96 -29.35
N ILE A 745 -1.20 27.74 -28.83
CA ILE A 745 -0.16 27.40 -27.84
C ILE A 745 1.23 27.62 -28.45
N ARG A 746 1.47 27.17 -29.69
CA ARG A 746 2.73 27.46 -30.42
C ARG A 746 2.95 28.96 -30.60
N ALA A 747 1.92 29.71 -30.97
CA ALA A 747 2.01 31.17 -31.11
C ALA A 747 2.32 31.86 -29.77
N GLY A 748 1.72 31.40 -28.66
CA GLY A 748 2.01 31.91 -27.32
C GLY A 748 3.44 31.62 -26.87
N LEU A 749 3.98 30.45 -27.19
CA LEU A 749 5.36 30.06 -26.87
C LEU A 749 6.38 30.89 -27.67
N VAL A 750 6.10 31.15 -28.95
CA VAL A 750 6.87 32.11 -29.77
C VAL A 750 6.73 33.53 -29.22
N GLY A 751 5.53 33.94 -28.79
CA GLY A 751 5.29 35.23 -28.15
C GLY A 751 6.08 35.41 -26.86
N ALA A 752 6.17 34.38 -26.01
CA ALA A 752 6.96 34.42 -24.78
C ALA A 752 8.47 34.58 -25.07
N VAL A 753 8.98 33.89 -26.10
CA VAL A 753 10.36 34.08 -26.57
C VAL A 753 10.59 35.51 -27.08
N LEU A 754 9.63 36.08 -27.81
CA LEU A 754 9.69 37.46 -28.30
C LEU A 754 9.66 38.48 -27.16
N VAL A 755 8.83 38.26 -26.15
CA VAL A 755 8.76 39.12 -24.95
C VAL A 755 10.05 39.05 -24.15
N ALA A 756 10.64 37.86 -23.97
CA ALA A 756 11.95 37.72 -23.31
C ALA A 756 13.07 38.41 -24.09
N PHE A 757 13.04 38.32 -25.43
CA PHE A 757 13.97 39.05 -26.30
C PHE A 757 13.82 40.57 -26.13
N LEU A 758 12.59 41.09 -26.17
CA LEU A 758 12.32 42.51 -25.96
C LEU A 758 12.63 42.98 -24.53
N GLY A 759 12.45 42.12 -23.52
CA GLY A 759 12.81 42.43 -22.13
C GLY A 759 14.29 42.70 -21.93
N SER A 760 15.16 42.07 -22.74
CA SER A 760 16.62 42.31 -22.70
C SER A 760 17.04 43.74 -23.13
N ALA A 761 16.11 44.48 -23.75
CA ALA A 761 16.26 45.90 -24.09
C ALA A 761 16.28 46.82 -22.87
N PHE A 762 15.82 46.37 -21.71
CA PHE A 762 15.81 47.19 -20.50
C PHE A 762 17.08 46.96 -19.67
N SER A 763 17.65 48.04 -19.16
CA SER A 763 18.76 47.97 -18.21
C SER A 763 18.64 49.01 -17.13
N GLN A 764 18.60 48.53 -15.90
CA GLN A 764 18.67 49.36 -14.71
C GLN A 764 20.13 49.47 -14.27
N ILE A 765 20.58 50.70 -14.03
CA ILE A 765 21.88 51.05 -13.45
C ILE A 765 21.63 51.59 -12.04
N GLU A 766 22.23 50.99 -11.03
CA GLU A 766 22.05 51.36 -9.62
C GLU A 766 22.80 52.65 -9.27
N ASN A 767 22.44 53.30 -8.16
CA ASN A 767 23.18 54.47 -7.66
C ASN A 767 24.62 54.07 -7.29
N GLY A 768 25.61 54.76 -7.86
CA GLY A 768 27.03 54.45 -7.71
C GLY A 768 27.60 53.52 -8.81
N GLU A 769 26.77 53.10 -9.76
CA GLU A 769 27.21 52.33 -10.94
C GLU A 769 27.23 53.19 -12.21
N VAL A 770 28.18 52.89 -13.09
CA VAL A 770 28.27 53.39 -14.46
C VAL A 770 28.20 52.20 -15.41
N GLY A 771 27.26 52.23 -16.36
CA GLY A 771 27.09 51.16 -17.34
C GLY A 771 27.75 51.51 -18.67
N VAL A 772 28.83 50.83 -19.07
CA VAL A 772 29.46 51.04 -20.38
C VAL A 772 28.80 50.15 -21.44
N VAL A 773 28.22 50.78 -22.46
CA VAL A 773 27.50 50.11 -23.56
C VAL A 773 28.47 49.77 -24.68
N ARG A 774 28.43 48.51 -25.16
CA ARG A 774 29.02 48.09 -26.43
C ARG A 774 27.93 47.76 -27.43
N ARG A 775 27.99 48.34 -28.62
CA ARG A 775 27.13 48.01 -29.77
C ARG A 775 27.99 47.33 -30.82
N PHE A 776 27.69 46.07 -31.17
CA PHE A 776 28.53 45.26 -32.07
C PHE A 776 30.03 45.26 -31.72
N GLY A 777 30.37 45.40 -30.43
CA GLY A 777 31.74 45.43 -29.94
C GLY A 777 32.37 46.83 -29.84
N GLU A 778 31.79 47.87 -30.43
CA GLU A 778 32.26 49.26 -30.29
C GLU A 778 31.65 49.95 -29.07
N ILE A 779 32.45 50.75 -28.36
CA ILE A 779 32.03 51.51 -27.17
C ILE A 779 31.26 52.75 -27.62
N THR A 780 29.97 52.85 -27.27
CA THR A 780 29.09 53.92 -27.77
C THR A 780 28.70 54.95 -26.71
N ALA A 781 28.46 54.54 -25.46
CA ALA A 781 27.98 55.43 -24.40
C ALA A 781 28.21 54.89 -22.98
N ASP A 782 28.30 55.79 -22.00
CA ASP A 782 28.23 55.46 -20.58
C ASP A 782 26.85 55.85 -20.03
N LEU A 783 26.18 54.90 -19.41
CA LEU A 783 24.87 55.06 -18.79
C LEU A 783 25.05 55.47 -17.33
N GLN A 784 24.42 56.58 -16.97
CA GLN A 784 24.31 57.06 -15.60
C GLN A 784 23.24 56.25 -14.82
N PRO A 785 23.22 56.31 -13.48
CA PRO A 785 22.19 55.65 -12.67
C PRO A 785 20.77 55.96 -13.15
N GLY A 786 19.94 54.93 -13.30
CA GLY A 786 18.60 55.04 -13.87
C GLY A 786 18.20 53.85 -14.76
N LEU A 787 16.95 53.86 -15.25
CA LEU A 787 16.43 52.87 -16.17
C LEU A 787 16.63 53.33 -17.61
N HIS A 788 17.31 52.51 -18.42
CA HIS A 788 17.64 52.81 -19.82
C HIS A 788 17.04 51.78 -20.77
N VAL A 789 16.56 52.25 -21.92
CA VAL A 789 16.09 51.43 -23.02
C VAL A 789 17.17 51.38 -24.10
N ARG A 790 17.50 50.17 -24.56
CA ARG A 790 18.62 49.89 -25.46
C ARG A 790 18.26 48.76 -26.43
N TRP A 791 19.15 48.42 -27.36
CA TRP A 791 18.90 47.30 -28.25
C TRP A 791 18.98 45.95 -27.51
N PRO A 792 18.09 44.99 -27.82
CA PRO A 792 18.14 43.64 -27.28
C PRO A 792 19.47 42.94 -27.52
N TRP A 793 19.83 42.02 -26.63
CA TRP A 793 20.97 41.13 -26.85
C TRP A 793 20.72 40.27 -28.11
N PRO A 794 21.70 40.06 -29.02
CA PRO A 794 23.13 40.34 -28.88
C PRO A 794 23.63 41.67 -29.47
N ILE A 795 22.74 42.58 -29.89
CA ILE A 795 23.12 43.82 -30.60
C ILE A 795 23.89 44.78 -29.68
N GLU A 796 23.39 44.97 -28.45
CA GLU A 796 24.03 45.76 -27.42
C GLU A 796 24.26 44.96 -26.14
N THR A 797 25.42 45.19 -25.51
CA THR A 797 25.78 44.63 -24.21
C THR A 797 26.19 45.76 -23.28
N VAL A 798 25.72 45.75 -22.03
CA VAL A 798 26.19 46.70 -21.00
C VAL A 798 27.04 45.97 -19.99
N THR A 799 28.21 46.52 -19.74
CA THR A 799 29.10 46.12 -18.65
C THR A 799 29.03 47.20 -17.57
N ARG A 800 28.63 46.82 -16.36
CA ARG A 800 28.47 47.75 -15.23
C ARG A 800 29.75 47.79 -14.39
N VAL A 801 30.14 48.97 -13.91
CA VAL A 801 31.31 49.19 -13.05
C VAL A 801 30.95 50.19 -11.95
N ARG A 802 31.51 50.01 -10.76
CA ARG A 802 31.39 50.94 -9.62
C ARG A 802 32.69 51.74 -9.47
N PRO A 803 32.73 53.03 -9.83
CA PRO A 803 33.96 53.83 -9.82
C PRO A 803 34.54 54.08 -8.41
N ASP A 804 33.66 54.35 -7.45
CA ASP A 804 34.02 54.76 -6.09
C ASP A 804 34.21 53.60 -5.10
N GLU A 805 34.11 52.36 -5.59
CA GLU A 805 34.34 51.16 -4.78
C GLU A 805 35.84 50.90 -4.62
N VAL A 806 36.33 50.91 -3.37
CA VAL A 806 37.72 50.53 -3.06
C VAL A 806 37.87 49.03 -3.28
N ARG A 807 38.68 48.67 -4.27
CA ARG A 807 39.06 47.30 -4.61
C ARG A 807 40.39 46.96 -3.96
N SER A 808 40.59 45.68 -3.68
CA SER A 808 41.82 45.16 -3.08
C SER A 808 42.38 44.02 -3.92
N VAL A 809 43.65 44.11 -4.28
CA VAL A 809 44.41 43.03 -4.89
C VAL A 809 45.33 42.44 -3.84
N GLU A 810 45.08 41.17 -3.53
CA GLU A 810 45.88 40.38 -2.60
C GLU A 810 47.09 39.78 -3.33
N LEU A 811 48.23 39.76 -2.64
CA LEU A 811 49.52 39.22 -3.08
C LEU A 811 49.98 38.16 -2.09
N GLY A 812 50.32 36.98 -2.61
CA GLY A 812 50.77 35.84 -1.80
C GLY A 812 49.64 35.03 -1.13
N PHE A 813 48.41 35.57 -1.13
CA PHE A 813 47.23 34.90 -0.60
C PHE A 813 45.96 35.26 -1.37
N ARG A 814 44.93 34.41 -1.26
CA ARG A 814 43.58 34.65 -1.79
C ARG A 814 42.54 34.26 -0.76
N VAL A 815 41.58 35.13 -0.45
CA VAL A 815 40.37 34.68 0.23
C VAL A 815 39.60 33.71 -0.68
N LEU A 816 39.54 32.43 -0.30
CA LEU A 816 38.69 31.45 -0.97
C LEU A 816 37.26 31.75 -0.55
N ALA A 817 36.44 32.21 -1.48
CA ALA A 817 35.01 32.37 -1.28
C ALA A 817 34.31 30.98 -1.27
N GLU A 818 34.61 30.15 -0.27
CA GLU A 818 33.87 28.94 0.05
C GLU A 818 33.30 29.03 1.47
N LYS A 819 31.96 29.08 1.54
CA LYS A 819 31.11 28.83 2.72
C LYS A 819 31.56 29.45 4.06
N GLN A 820 31.34 30.76 4.22
CA GLN A 820 31.04 31.29 5.54
C GLN A 820 29.53 31.24 5.79
N GLU A 821 29.11 30.25 6.57
CA GLU A 821 27.83 30.27 7.28
C GLU A 821 27.73 31.57 8.09
N LYS A 822 26.74 32.41 7.76
CA LYS A 822 26.33 33.52 8.64
C LYS A 822 25.77 32.94 9.94
N LYS A 823 26.58 32.87 11.00
CA LYS A 823 26.08 33.04 12.37
C LYS A 823 26.26 34.51 12.77
N PRO A 824 25.19 35.23 13.14
CA PRO A 824 25.35 36.60 13.64
C PRO A 824 25.80 36.54 15.10
N GLY A 825 26.91 37.20 15.40
CA GLY A 825 27.27 37.64 16.74
C GLY A 825 28.42 36.88 17.42
N SER A 826 29.64 37.35 17.20
CA SER A 826 30.59 37.60 18.30
C SER A 826 31.68 38.57 17.87
N ASN A 827 31.80 39.68 18.59
CA ASN A 827 32.99 40.53 18.56
C ASN A 827 34.17 39.75 19.14
N THR A 828 34.85 38.98 18.30
CA THR A 828 36.07 38.27 18.66
C THR A 828 37.14 38.59 17.64
N TRP A 829 38.06 39.46 18.05
CA TRP A 829 39.38 39.61 17.44
C TRP A 829 40.11 38.28 17.65
N THR A 830 40.10 37.41 16.64
CA THR A 830 40.93 36.21 16.61
C THR A 830 41.75 36.24 15.34
N SER A 831 43.03 36.56 15.49
CA SER A 831 44.10 36.19 14.57
C SER A 831 44.13 34.65 14.48
N GLY A 832 43.35 34.11 13.55
CA GLY A 832 43.33 32.70 13.23
C GLY A 832 44.00 32.48 11.87
N HIS A 833 45.10 31.73 11.86
CA HIS A 833 45.55 31.00 10.67
C HIS A 833 44.45 29.98 10.31
N GLY A 834 43.39 30.45 9.66
CA GLY A 834 42.18 29.69 9.35
C GLY A 834 42.05 29.40 7.86
N ASP A 835 41.55 28.20 7.57
CA ASP A 835 41.39 27.51 6.27
C ASP A 835 40.50 28.21 5.21
N GLY A 836 40.33 29.53 5.28
CA GLY A 836 39.56 30.33 4.29
C GLY A 836 40.44 31.12 3.31
N VAL A 837 41.76 30.99 3.39
CA VAL A 837 42.71 31.74 2.56
C VAL A 837 43.61 30.78 1.79
N GLY A 838 43.42 30.67 0.47
CA GLY A 838 44.27 29.91 -0.42
C GLY A 838 45.62 30.61 -0.61
N ARG A 839 46.71 29.94 -0.21
CA ARG A 839 48.08 30.47 -0.33
C ARG A 839 48.59 30.30 -1.76
N LEU A 840 49.35 31.29 -2.25
CA LEU A 840 50.03 31.23 -3.54
C LEU A 840 51.53 31.32 -3.31
N THR A 841 52.15 30.17 -3.10
CA THR A 841 53.58 30.03 -2.77
C THR A 841 54.48 30.74 -3.78
N ASP A 842 54.16 30.64 -5.07
CA ASP A 842 54.96 31.25 -6.12
C ASP A 842 55.02 32.78 -6.01
N GLU A 843 53.94 33.44 -5.57
CA GLU A 843 53.86 34.91 -5.41
C GLU A 843 54.36 35.37 -4.03
N ALA A 844 54.16 34.55 -2.98
CA ALA A 844 54.47 34.90 -1.59
C ALA A 844 55.96 34.76 -1.25
N VAL A 845 56.64 33.75 -1.81
CA VAL A 845 58.02 33.41 -1.45
C VAL A 845 59.02 34.33 -2.16
N MET A 846 59.86 34.99 -1.38
CA MET A 846 60.88 35.93 -1.81
C MET A 846 62.20 35.68 -1.07
N ILE A 847 63.31 36.13 -1.66
CA ILE A 847 64.64 36.03 -1.06
C ILE A 847 65.08 37.42 -0.63
N THR A 848 65.48 37.57 0.63
CA THR A 848 66.00 38.83 1.18
C THR A 848 67.43 39.09 0.72
N GLY A 849 67.93 40.32 0.90
CA GLY A 849 69.30 40.70 0.52
C GLY A 849 70.42 39.95 1.27
N ASP A 850 70.11 39.32 2.41
CA ASP A 850 70.98 38.42 3.17
C ASP A 850 70.81 36.92 2.81
N GLY A 851 69.95 36.59 1.84
CA GLY A 851 69.79 35.24 1.31
C GLY A 851 68.78 34.37 2.05
N ASP A 852 67.98 34.95 2.96
CA ASP A 852 66.93 34.24 3.67
C ASP A 852 65.65 34.15 2.82
N LEU A 853 64.99 33.00 2.86
CA LEU A 853 63.69 32.78 2.23
C LEU A 853 62.57 33.27 3.17
N VAL A 854 61.71 34.14 2.65
CA VAL A 854 60.59 34.74 3.37
C VAL A 854 59.31 34.68 2.55
N GLU A 855 58.21 34.34 3.19
CA GLU A 855 56.86 34.52 2.67
C GLU A 855 56.32 35.89 3.08
N ILE A 856 55.83 36.63 2.10
CA ILE A 856 55.27 37.97 2.26
C ILE A 856 53.84 37.99 1.75
N LEU A 857 52.94 38.47 2.61
CA LEU A 857 51.55 38.71 2.28
C LEU A 857 51.29 40.21 2.23
N ALA A 858 50.68 40.71 1.15
CA ALA A 858 50.39 42.13 0.99
C ALA A 858 49.06 42.37 0.26
N THR A 859 48.54 43.59 0.38
CA THR A 859 47.37 44.03 -0.37
C THR A 859 47.58 45.42 -0.94
N VAL A 860 47.22 45.58 -2.21
CA VAL A 860 47.13 46.87 -2.89
C VAL A 860 45.66 47.28 -2.94
N ARG A 861 45.34 48.45 -2.38
CA ARG A 861 44.01 49.04 -2.49
C ARG A 861 44.00 50.06 -3.61
N TYR A 862 42.98 50.01 -4.44
CA TYR A 862 42.81 50.93 -5.56
C TYR A 862 41.32 51.15 -5.85
N ARG A 863 41.00 52.27 -6.51
CA ARG A 863 39.65 52.58 -7.02
C ARG A 863 39.67 52.83 -8.53
N VAL A 864 38.52 52.73 -9.18
CA VAL A 864 38.42 52.92 -10.63
C VAL A 864 38.25 54.42 -10.92
N SER A 865 39.30 55.04 -11.48
CA SER A 865 39.30 56.46 -11.83
C SER A 865 38.70 56.75 -13.21
N ASP A 866 38.78 55.80 -14.15
CA ASP A 866 38.14 55.88 -15.47
C ASP A 866 37.56 54.50 -15.87
N PRO A 867 36.22 54.32 -15.84
CA PRO A 867 35.56 53.06 -16.15
C PRO A 867 35.82 52.52 -17.56
N ARG A 868 36.05 53.39 -18.55
CA ARG A 868 36.34 52.94 -19.93
C ARG A 868 37.75 52.38 -20.01
N ARG A 869 38.73 53.09 -19.45
CA ARG A 869 40.11 52.59 -19.43
C ARG A 869 40.23 51.32 -18.59
N TYR A 870 39.55 51.26 -17.44
CA TYR A 870 39.55 50.07 -16.60
C TYR A 870 39.00 48.82 -17.31
N LEU A 871 37.90 48.96 -18.06
CA LEU A 871 37.26 47.82 -18.74
C LEU A 871 37.96 47.37 -20.04
N PHE A 872 38.74 48.27 -20.67
CA PHE A 872 39.17 48.07 -22.07
C PHE A 872 40.66 48.31 -22.33
N ALA A 873 41.37 49.07 -21.48
CA ALA A 873 42.80 49.28 -21.65
C ALA A 873 43.61 48.01 -21.31
N ALA A 874 43.10 47.19 -20.39
CA ALA A 874 43.68 45.90 -20.03
C ALA A 874 42.60 44.82 -20.00
N ARG A 875 42.93 43.60 -20.45
CA ARG A 875 42.04 42.43 -20.39
C ARG A 875 41.79 41.96 -18.95
N ASP A 876 42.76 42.20 -18.06
CA ASP A 876 42.73 41.85 -16.65
C ASP A 876 43.48 42.93 -15.83
N PRO A 877 42.83 44.06 -15.52
CA PRO A 877 43.47 45.16 -14.79
C PRO A 877 43.94 44.74 -13.39
N ASP A 878 43.21 43.84 -12.72
CA ASP A 878 43.55 43.30 -11.40
C ASP A 878 44.84 42.47 -11.50
N GLY A 879 44.96 41.65 -12.54
CA GLY A 879 46.17 40.89 -12.84
C GLY A 879 47.38 41.76 -13.10
N VAL A 880 47.23 42.87 -13.84
CA VAL A 880 48.34 43.80 -14.13
C VAL A 880 48.79 44.54 -12.87
N VAL A 881 47.85 44.98 -12.02
CA VAL A 881 48.18 45.58 -10.72
C VAL A 881 48.89 44.57 -9.83
N ARG A 882 48.42 43.31 -9.80
CA ARG A 882 49.05 42.22 -9.03
C ARG A 882 50.47 41.95 -9.50
N SER A 883 50.69 41.68 -10.79
CA SER A 883 52.02 41.34 -11.31
C SER A 883 53.01 42.49 -11.13
N SER A 884 52.55 43.73 -11.26
CA SER A 884 53.38 44.92 -11.03
C SER A 884 53.73 45.08 -9.56
N ALA A 885 52.77 44.86 -8.66
CA ALA A 885 52.97 44.94 -7.21
C ALA A 885 53.90 43.84 -6.70
N GLU A 886 53.75 42.62 -7.21
CA GLU A 886 54.65 41.49 -6.92
C GLU A 886 56.09 41.82 -7.34
N SER A 887 56.26 42.36 -8.55
CA SER A 887 57.59 42.70 -9.06
C SER A 887 58.26 43.82 -8.25
N VAL A 888 57.49 44.83 -7.81
CA VAL A 888 57.99 45.88 -6.91
C VAL A 888 58.37 45.32 -5.55
N LEU A 889 57.57 44.42 -4.99
CA LEU A 889 57.90 43.75 -3.73
C LEU A 889 59.18 42.93 -3.84
N ARG A 890 59.34 42.11 -4.89
CA ARG A 890 60.56 41.32 -5.11
C ARG A 890 61.81 42.19 -5.17
N GLU A 891 61.73 43.31 -5.89
CA GLU A 891 62.81 44.29 -5.98
C GLU A 891 63.15 44.87 -4.59
N LEU A 892 62.13 45.31 -3.83
CA LEU A 892 62.34 45.89 -2.51
C LEU A 892 62.91 44.88 -1.52
N VAL A 893 62.35 43.68 -1.45
CA VAL A 893 62.74 42.62 -0.51
C VAL A 893 64.17 42.14 -0.77
N SER A 894 64.54 41.97 -2.04
CA SER A 894 65.91 41.58 -2.42
C SER A 894 66.98 42.61 -2.05
N SER A 895 66.58 43.86 -1.78
CA SER A 895 67.50 44.96 -1.43
C SER A 895 67.63 45.22 0.08
N HIS A 896 66.90 44.48 0.94
CA HIS A 896 66.89 44.68 2.39
C HIS A 896 67.22 43.38 3.16
N ARG A 897 67.77 43.50 4.36
CA ARG A 897 68.01 42.36 5.26
C ARG A 897 66.73 41.89 5.93
N PHE A 898 66.62 40.60 6.27
CA PHE A 898 65.42 40.04 6.90
C PHE A 898 65.02 40.78 8.18
N LEU A 899 65.99 41.11 9.04
CA LEU A 899 65.76 41.83 10.29
C LEU A 899 65.25 43.26 10.07
N GLU A 900 65.63 43.91 8.96
CA GLU A 900 65.15 45.26 8.62
C GLU A 900 63.70 45.25 8.14
N LEU A 901 63.27 44.16 7.51
CA LEU A 901 61.88 43.93 7.10
C LEU A 901 60.96 43.62 8.29
N LEU A 902 61.49 43.02 9.37
CA LEU A 902 60.75 42.72 10.61
C LEU A 902 60.66 43.88 11.62
N THR A 903 61.45 44.95 11.45
CA THR A 903 61.57 46.05 12.43
C THR A 903 60.80 47.31 12.02
N VAL A 904 60.83 48.36 12.86
CA VAL A 904 59.91 49.54 12.92
C VAL A 904 59.73 50.37 11.63
N ARG A 905 60.45 50.08 10.52
CA ARG A 905 60.38 50.83 9.26
C ARG A 905 59.35 50.35 8.23
N ARG A 906 58.39 49.51 8.64
CA ARG A 906 57.31 49.00 7.75
C ARG A 906 56.55 50.09 6.98
N PRO A 907 56.19 51.26 7.57
CA PRO A 907 55.53 52.32 6.82
C PRO A 907 56.41 52.88 5.69
N ASP A 908 57.72 53.01 5.91
CA ASP A 908 58.64 53.54 4.89
C ASP A 908 58.73 52.58 3.67
N LEU A 909 58.68 51.27 3.93
CA LEU A 909 58.65 50.23 2.90
C LEU A 909 57.33 50.26 2.11
N GLU A 910 56.19 50.41 2.79
CA GLU A 910 54.87 50.49 2.17
C GLU A 910 54.73 51.73 1.27
N HIS A 911 55.25 52.89 1.70
CA HIS A 911 55.26 54.11 0.87
C HIS A 911 56.20 53.95 -0.32
N ALA A 912 57.40 53.40 -0.13
CA ALA A 912 58.34 53.15 -1.23
C ALA A 912 57.77 52.14 -2.25
N ALA A 913 57.04 51.12 -1.79
CA ALA A 913 56.34 50.17 -2.64
C ALA A 913 55.21 50.83 -3.43
N LEU A 914 54.40 51.67 -2.80
CA LEU A 914 53.32 52.40 -3.47
C LEU A 914 53.86 53.35 -4.56
N ASP A 915 54.92 54.11 -4.28
CA ASP A 915 55.53 55.05 -5.23
C ASP A 915 56.17 54.35 -6.43
N ARG A 916 56.81 53.19 -6.21
CA ARG A 916 57.37 52.38 -7.29
C ARG A 916 56.27 51.70 -8.10
N LEU A 917 55.22 51.21 -7.44
CA LEU A 917 54.07 50.61 -8.12
C LEU A 917 53.37 51.64 -9.01
N ASN A 918 53.14 52.86 -8.51
CA ASN A 918 52.51 53.92 -9.30
C ASN A 918 53.33 54.28 -10.56
N ARG A 919 54.67 54.35 -10.43
CA ARG A 919 55.56 54.56 -11.58
C ARG A 919 55.47 53.40 -12.58
N ARG A 920 55.54 52.15 -12.13
CA ARG A 920 55.45 50.98 -13.01
C ARG A 920 54.12 50.88 -13.74
N LEU A 921 52.99 51.16 -13.08
CA LEU A 921 51.69 51.16 -13.77
C LEU A 921 51.59 52.25 -14.84
N THR A 922 52.28 53.38 -14.63
CA THR A 922 52.39 54.46 -15.63
C THR A 922 53.27 54.06 -16.82
N GLU A 923 54.33 53.27 -16.59
CA GLU A 923 55.19 52.73 -17.66
C GLU A 923 54.48 51.64 -18.48
N VAL A 924 53.72 50.76 -17.83
CA VAL A 924 52.99 49.66 -18.48
C VAL A 924 51.81 50.17 -19.32
N ALA A 925 51.17 51.26 -18.89
CA ALA A 925 50.07 51.89 -19.61
C ALA A 925 50.29 53.42 -19.66
N PRO A 926 50.96 53.94 -20.70
CA PRO A 926 51.25 55.38 -20.84
C PRO A 926 50.00 56.25 -20.86
N ASP A 927 48.90 55.71 -21.39
CA ASP A 927 47.58 56.37 -21.43
C ASP A 927 46.77 56.17 -20.14
N GLY A 928 47.28 55.43 -19.15
CA GLY A 928 46.65 55.12 -17.86
C GLY A 928 45.65 53.95 -17.91
N MET A 929 45.63 53.11 -16.87
CA MET A 929 44.72 51.95 -16.77
C MET A 929 43.33 52.27 -16.19
N GLY A 930 43.03 53.55 -15.93
CA GLY A 930 41.77 53.95 -15.28
C GLY A 930 41.65 53.49 -13.82
N VAL A 931 42.80 53.29 -13.17
CA VAL A 931 42.92 52.90 -11.76
C VAL A 931 43.66 54.00 -11.01
N ALA A 932 43.21 54.33 -9.80
CA ALA A 932 43.94 55.16 -8.84
C ALA A 932 44.29 54.30 -7.61
N LEU A 933 45.58 54.20 -7.28
CA LEU A 933 46.04 53.47 -6.10
C LEU A 933 45.76 54.28 -4.83
N ASP A 934 45.07 53.68 -3.87
CA ASP A 934 44.73 54.30 -2.58
C ASP A 934 45.73 53.90 -1.48
N GLY A 935 46.38 52.74 -1.59
CA GLY A 935 47.42 52.34 -0.63
C GLY A 935 48.04 50.97 -0.88
N PHE A 936 49.21 50.75 -0.29
CA PHE A 936 49.93 49.48 -0.28
C PHE A 936 50.11 49.06 1.18
N THR A 937 49.67 47.86 1.55
CA THR A 937 49.76 47.37 2.93
C THR A 937 50.44 46.01 2.93
N LEU A 938 51.56 45.90 3.65
CA LEU A 938 52.12 44.61 4.01
C LEU A 938 51.21 44.05 5.11
N HIS A 939 50.92 42.74 5.14
CA HIS A 939 50.11 42.11 6.18
C HIS A 939 50.96 41.23 7.08
N ASP A 940 51.72 40.32 6.49
CA ASP A 940 52.50 39.32 7.21
C ASP A 940 53.84 39.05 6.52
N LEU A 941 54.84 38.66 7.33
CA LEU A 941 56.20 38.32 6.92
C LEU A 941 56.67 37.15 7.78
N HIS A 942 56.84 35.97 7.20
CA HIS A 942 57.27 34.78 7.94
C HIS A 942 58.12 33.83 7.09
N PRO A 943 58.89 32.90 7.68
CA PRO A 943 59.58 31.87 6.91
C PRO A 943 58.61 30.91 6.20
N PRO A 944 58.91 30.42 4.98
CA PRO A 944 58.03 29.50 4.25
C PRO A 944 57.80 28.18 4.99
N PRO A 945 56.59 27.59 4.96
CA PRO A 945 56.25 26.38 5.67
C PRO A 945 57.11 25.16 5.26
N GLU A 946 57.66 25.11 4.04
CA GLU A 946 58.54 24.02 3.63
C GLU A 946 59.87 24.02 4.42
N VAL A 947 60.41 25.21 4.71
CA VAL A 947 61.61 25.36 5.55
C VAL A 947 61.25 25.50 7.03
N VAL A 948 59.99 25.79 7.37
CA VAL A 948 59.49 25.70 8.75
C VAL A 948 59.71 24.29 9.28
N ASN A 949 59.51 23.22 8.51
CA ASN A 949 59.85 21.88 8.99
C ASN A 949 61.36 21.74 9.28
N SER A 950 62.24 22.32 8.49
CA SER A 950 63.69 22.29 8.76
C SER A 950 64.08 23.17 9.97
N TYR A 951 63.48 24.35 10.11
CA TYR A 951 63.62 25.20 11.30
C TYR A 951 63.05 24.51 12.55
N HIS A 952 61.90 23.85 12.40
CA HIS A 952 61.29 23.02 13.40
C HIS A 952 62.08 21.74 13.62
N GLU A 953 62.79 21.17 12.66
CA GLU A 953 63.65 19.98 12.84
C GLU A 953 64.90 20.37 13.61
N VAL A 954 65.46 21.55 13.36
CA VAL A 954 66.55 22.11 14.17
C VAL A 954 66.04 22.42 15.58
N ALA A 955 64.90 23.10 15.70
CA ALA A 955 64.28 23.40 16.98
C ALA A 955 63.80 22.13 17.70
N LYS A 956 63.32 21.13 16.97
CA LYS A 956 62.87 19.82 17.45
C LYS A 956 64.05 18.92 17.75
N ALA A 957 65.20 19.03 17.10
CA ALA A 957 66.41 18.33 17.51
C ALA A 957 66.93 18.91 18.83
N ILE A 958 66.88 20.23 18.99
CA ILE A 958 67.19 20.91 20.26
C ILE A 958 66.15 20.52 21.33
N GLN A 959 64.87 20.54 20.99
CA GLN A 959 63.79 20.15 21.87
C GLN A 959 63.80 18.65 22.15
N ASP A 960 64.20 17.78 21.23
CA ASP A 960 64.28 16.32 21.38
C ASP A 960 65.50 15.97 22.23
N ARG A 961 66.60 16.73 22.12
CA ARG A 961 67.69 16.67 23.10
C ARG A 961 67.17 17.05 24.49
N ASP A 962 66.50 18.19 24.63
CA ASP A 962 66.01 18.68 25.92
C ASP A 962 64.88 17.81 26.47
N ARG A 963 64.04 17.28 25.59
CA ARG A 963 62.97 16.31 25.87
C ARG A 963 63.58 14.99 26.24
N ALA A 964 64.61 14.48 25.57
CA ALA A 964 65.28 13.24 25.96
C ALA A 964 65.93 13.38 27.34
N VAL A 965 66.53 14.54 27.64
CA VAL A 965 67.05 14.86 28.98
C VAL A 965 65.91 14.92 30.00
N ASN A 966 64.83 15.65 29.71
CA ASN A 966 63.68 15.79 30.59
C ASN A 966 62.85 14.50 30.70
N GLU A 967 62.81 13.65 29.68
CA GLU A 967 62.15 12.35 29.65
C GLU A 967 63.00 11.33 30.37
N ALA A 968 64.34 11.38 30.28
CA ALA A 968 65.22 10.57 31.11
C ALA A 968 65.04 10.96 32.59
N LEU A 969 64.98 12.26 32.90
CA LEU A 969 64.74 12.75 34.25
C LEU A 969 63.31 12.43 34.74
N ALA A 970 62.30 12.64 33.91
CA ALA A 970 60.91 12.32 34.21
C ALA A 970 60.68 10.80 34.24
N SER A 971 61.41 10.00 33.46
CA SER A 971 61.39 8.54 33.54
C SER A 971 62.07 8.08 34.81
N SER A 972 63.20 8.68 35.22
CA SER A 972 63.81 8.43 36.52
C SER A 972 62.83 8.72 37.67
N ILE A 973 62.19 9.90 37.64
CA ILE A 973 61.21 10.31 38.65
C ILE A 973 59.96 9.41 38.59
N ARG A 974 59.44 9.09 37.39
CA ARG A 974 58.27 8.22 37.21
C ARG A 974 58.56 6.79 37.60
N THR A 975 59.73 6.24 37.28
CA THR A 975 60.12 4.89 37.70
C THR A 975 60.27 4.83 39.20
N ARG A 976 60.88 5.85 39.83
CA ARG A 976 60.95 5.94 41.30
C ARG A 976 59.56 6.07 41.92
N ARG A 977 58.74 7.02 41.45
CA ARG A 977 57.35 7.19 41.92
C ARG A 977 56.50 5.95 41.70
N ARG A 978 56.61 5.29 40.54
CA ARG A 978 55.87 4.07 40.24
C ARG A 978 56.33 2.93 41.14
N ALA A 979 57.63 2.81 41.43
CA ALA A 979 58.12 1.83 42.39
C ALA A 979 57.64 2.15 43.83
N GLU A 980 57.59 3.43 44.22
CA GLU A 980 57.03 3.88 45.51
C GLU A 980 55.52 3.64 45.59
N GLU A 981 54.77 3.96 44.53
CA GLU A 981 53.32 3.73 44.40
C GLU A 981 53.00 2.25 44.36
N GLU A 982 53.80 1.44 43.66
CA GLU A 982 53.64 -0.02 43.61
C GLU A 982 53.98 -0.63 44.98
N ALA A 983 55.00 -0.13 45.67
CA ALA A 983 55.28 -0.54 47.05
C ALA A 983 54.13 -0.16 48.00
N ASP A 984 53.61 1.06 47.93
CA ASP A 984 52.49 1.54 48.76
C ASP A 984 51.19 0.80 48.41
N TRP A 985 50.94 0.52 47.13
CA TRP A 985 49.81 -0.27 46.66
C TRP A 985 49.90 -1.71 47.14
N VAL A 986 51.06 -2.36 47.02
CA VAL A 986 51.28 -3.72 47.54
C VAL A 986 51.08 -3.74 49.05
N LEU A 987 51.57 -2.74 49.78
CA LEU A 987 51.36 -2.63 51.24
C LEU A 987 49.89 -2.47 51.59
N LYS A 988 49.20 -1.48 51.01
CA LYS A 988 47.76 -1.25 51.23
C LYS A 988 46.91 -2.45 50.82
N ARG A 989 47.23 -3.08 49.70
CA ARG A 989 46.56 -4.30 49.23
C ARG A 989 46.79 -5.45 50.20
N THR A 990 48.02 -5.66 50.68
CA THR A 990 48.34 -6.72 51.63
C THR A 990 47.65 -6.46 52.98
N GLU A 991 47.54 -5.20 53.39
CA GLU A 991 46.84 -4.80 54.61
C GLU A 991 45.32 -4.98 54.47
N ALA A 992 44.73 -4.62 53.33
CA ALA A 992 43.33 -4.90 53.01
C ALA A 992 43.06 -6.42 52.90
N GLU A 993 43.93 -7.19 52.25
CA GLU A 993 43.83 -8.65 52.16
C GLU A 993 43.98 -9.29 53.55
N LYS A 994 44.89 -8.79 54.40
CA LYS A 994 45.00 -9.22 55.79
C LYS A 994 43.71 -8.93 56.55
N HIS A 995 43.16 -7.72 56.43
CA HIS A 995 41.92 -7.34 57.10
C HIS A 995 40.75 -8.21 56.65
N SER A 996 40.60 -8.37 55.33
CA SER A 996 39.56 -9.22 54.72
C SER A 996 39.71 -10.68 55.14
N ARG A 997 40.93 -11.24 55.18
CA ARG A 997 41.14 -12.61 55.67
C ARG A 997 40.77 -12.76 57.14
N ILE A 998 41.09 -11.77 57.98
CA ILE A 998 40.74 -11.79 59.41
C ILE A 998 39.22 -11.69 59.59
N GLU A 999 38.56 -10.80 58.86
CA GLU A 999 37.10 -10.64 58.90
C GLU A 999 36.38 -11.88 58.39
N SER A 1000 36.77 -12.43 57.24
CA SER A 1000 36.19 -13.66 56.69
C SER A 1000 36.40 -14.84 57.63
N ALA A 1001 37.61 -15.03 58.16
CA ALA A 1001 37.86 -16.10 59.14
C ALA A 1001 37.06 -15.91 60.43
N SER A 1002 36.86 -14.67 60.88
CA SER A 1002 36.02 -14.36 62.04
C SER A 1002 34.54 -14.63 61.75
N ALA A 1003 34.06 -14.27 60.57
CA ALA A 1003 32.70 -14.54 60.13
C ALA A 1003 32.43 -16.04 59.97
N ASP A 1004 33.37 -16.79 59.38
CA ASP A 1004 33.28 -18.24 59.26
C ASP A 1004 33.27 -18.93 60.62
N ARG A 1005 34.13 -18.47 61.54
CA ARG A 1005 34.12 -18.92 62.95
C ARG A 1005 32.77 -18.63 63.60
N ASP A 1006 32.25 -17.40 63.47
CA ASP A 1006 30.98 -16.99 64.09
C ASP A 1006 29.81 -17.81 63.51
N ALA A 1007 29.78 -18.03 62.19
CA ALA A 1007 28.76 -18.85 61.53
C ALA A 1007 28.84 -20.32 61.96
N PHE A 1008 30.05 -20.88 62.02
CA PHE A 1008 30.27 -22.23 62.54
C PHE A 1008 29.79 -22.37 63.98
N LEU A 1009 30.13 -21.41 64.85
CA LEU A 1009 29.68 -21.40 66.25
C LEU A 1009 28.15 -21.30 66.34
N ALA A 1010 27.51 -20.48 65.50
CA ALA A 1010 26.05 -20.37 65.43
C ALA A 1010 25.39 -21.73 65.18
N TRP A 1011 25.86 -22.43 64.14
CA TRP A 1011 25.35 -23.74 63.78
C TRP A 1011 25.66 -24.81 64.82
N TYR A 1012 26.86 -24.77 65.39
CA TYR A 1012 27.26 -25.68 66.45
C TYR A 1012 26.39 -25.53 67.70
N LEU A 1013 26.12 -24.30 68.11
CA LEU A 1013 25.23 -24.00 69.24
C LEU A 1013 23.80 -24.45 68.94
N ALA A 1014 23.26 -24.13 67.75
CA ALA A 1014 21.94 -24.61 67.34
C ALA A 1014 21.85 -26.15 67.30
N ARG A 1015 22.95 -26.85 66.98
CA ARG A 1015 23.01 -28.32 66.94
C ARG A 1015 23.11 -28.96 68.33
N THR A 1016 23.68 -28.27 69.32
CA THR A 1016 24.08 -28.89 70.59
C THR A 1016 23.33 -28.35 71.80
N LYS A 1017 22.75 -27.15 71.70
CA LYS A 1017 22.00 -26.51 72.78
C LYS A 1017 20.57 -26.22 72.34
N LEU A 1018 19.65 -26.39 73.29
CA LEU A 1018 18.30 -25.86 73.17
C LEU A 1018 18.35 -24.34 73.38
N THR A 1019 17.32 -23.65 72.89
CA THR A 1019 17.16 -22.23 73.19
C THR A 1019 16.72 -22.05 74.65
N ASP A 1020 17.01 -20.90 75.24
CA ASP A 1020 16.66 -20.63 76.64
C ASP A 1020 15.15 -20.75 76.89
N ALA A 1021 14.33 -20.40 75.90
CA ALA A 1021 12.87 -20.57 75.97
C ALA A 1021 12.45 -22.05 76.02
N GLU A 1022 13.14 -22.93 75.28
CA GLU A 1022 12.87 -24.37 75.29
C GLU A 1022 13.37 -25.03 76.58
N GLU A 1023 14.55 -24.64 77.07
CA GLU A 1023 15.05 -25.04 78.39
C GLU A 1023 14.06 -24.60 79.49
N ALA A 1024 13.59 -23.35 79.45
CA ALA A 1024 12.60 -22.83 80.40
C ALA A 1024 11.26 -23.58 80.29
N ALA A 1025 10.81 -23.94 79.10
CA ALA A 1025 9.59 -24.72 78.89
C ALA A 1025 9.70 -26.13 79.50
N LEU A 1026 10.81 -26.83 79.26
CA LEU A 1026 11.07 -28.15 79.86
C LEU A 1026 11.22 -28.07 81.38
N ALA A 1027 11.88 -27.02 81.90
CA ALA A 1027 12.01 -26.78 83.32
C ALA A 1027 10.66 -26.47 83.99
N THR A 1028 9.79 -25.69 83.31
CA THR A 1028 8.43 -25.39 83.77
C THR A 1028 7.56 -26.65 83.75
N GLU A 1029 7.66 -27.46 82.70
CA GLU A 1029 6.97 -28.75 82.60
C GLU A 1029 7.40 -29.70 83.71
N ARG A 1030 8.71 -29.83 83.97
CA ARG A 1030 9.25 -30.58 85.09
C ARG A 1030 8.66 -30.12 86.42
N ALA A 1031 8.68 -28.80 86.68
CA ALA A 1031 8.15 -28.22 87.91
C ALA A 1031 6.65 -28.53 88.09
N ASN A 1032 5.86 -28.40 87.02
CA ASN A 1032 4.42 -28.69 87.03
C ASN A 1032 4.13 -30.18 87.27
N ARG A 1033 4.92 -31.09 86.67
CA ARG A 1033 4.74 -32.53 86.83
C ARG A 1033 5.13 -33.03 88.22
N ILE A 1034 6.19 -32.46 88.81
CA ILE A 1034 6.55 -32.71 90.21
C ILE A 1034 5.47 -32.16 91.15
N ALA A 1035 4.93 -30.97 90.89
CA ALA A 1035 3.81 -30.41 91.67
C ALA A 1035 2.55 -31.29 91.60
N ALA A 1036 2.33 -31.98 90.48
CA ALA A 1036 1.27 -32.98 90.31
C ALA A 1036 1.57 -34.35 91.00
N LYS A 1037 2.59 -34.43 91.85
CA LYS A 1037 3.02 -35.60 92.64
C LYS A 1037 3.46 -36.83 91.82
N GLN A 1038 3.95 -36.64 90.60
CA GLN A 1038 4.63 -37.70 89.85
C GLN A 1038 6.03 -37.98 90.43
N ASP A 1039 6.54 -39.21 90.26
CA ASP A 1039 7.87 -39.60 90.77
C ASP A 1039 8.97 -38.70 90.15
N PRO A 1040 9.71 -37.92 90.96
CA PRO A 1040 10.72 -36.99 90.46
C PRO A 1040 11.81 -37.66 89.63
N VAL A 1041 12.22 -38.90 89.96
CA VAL A 1041 13.29 -39.60 89.24
C VAL A 1041 12.85 -39.97 87.83
N MET A 1042 11.60 -40.46 87.71
CA MET A 1042 11.01 -40.80 86.41
C MET A 1042 10.71 -39.55 85.57
N VAL A 1043 10.28 -38.44 86.20
CA VAL A 1043 10.07 -37.17 85.51
C VAL A 1043 11.40 -36.60 85.00
N ASP A 1044 12.47 -36.69 85.78
CA ASP A 1044 13.80 -36.21 85.38
C ASP A 1044 14.36 -37.02 84.21
N GLN A 1045 14.17 -38.34 84.21
CA GLN A 1045 14.52 -39.19 83.07
C GLN A 1045 13.70 -38.85 81.82
N ASP A 1046 12.38 -38.71 81.93
CA ASP A 1046 11.52 -38.39 80.78
C ASP A 1046 11.84 -37.00 80.19
N ILE A 1047 12.10 -35.99 81.03
CA ILE A 1047 12.53 -34.65 80.56
C ILE A 1047 13.90 -34.71 79.91
N ALA A 1048 14.85 -35.50 80.45
CA ALA A 1048 16.16 -35.70 79.83
C ALA A 1048 16.06 -36.42 78.48
N ASP A 1049 15.22 -37.44 78.36
CA ASP A 1049 14.95 -38.16 77.11
C ASP A 1049 14.26 -37.26 76.08
N ARG A 1050 13.31 -36.41 76.52
CA ARG A 1050 12.67 -35.40 75.66
C ARG A 1050 13.68 -34.38 75.14
N ARG A 1051 14.55 -33.87 76.01
CA ARG A 1051 15.65 -32.96 75.66
C ARG A 1051 16.58 -33.60 74.63
N ALA A 1052 16.96 -34.85 74.84
CA ALA A 1052 17.80 -35.61 73.91
C ALA A 1052 17.09 -35.82 72.55
N LYS A 1053 15.79 -36.11 72.56
CA LYS A 1053 14.99 -36.29 71.35
C LYS A 1053 14.87 -35.00 70.53
N ILE A 1054 14.57 -33.86 71.17
CA ILE A 1054 14.46 -32.56 70.47
C ILE A 1054 15.82 -32.19 69.83
N LEU A 1055 16.92 -32.40 70.54
CA LEU A 1055 18.26 -32.16 70.00
C LEU A 1055 18.61 -33.13 68.86
N ALA A 1056 18.19 -34.40 68.93
CA ALA A 1056 18.40 -35.38 67.87
C ALA A 1056 17.61 -35.02 66.59
N GLU A 1057 16.34 -34.63 66.73
CA GLU A 1057 15.51 -34.17 65.62
C GLU A 1057 16.08 -32.89 64.99
N ARG A 1058 16.47 -31.92 65.82
CA ARG A 1058 17.11 -30.68 65.34
C ARG A 1058 18.42 -30.96 64.60
N ARG A 1059 19.23 -31.90 65.11
CA ARG A 1059 20.47 -32.32 64.46
C ARG A 1059 20.19 -32.94 63.09
N ALA A 1060 19.23 -33.86 62.98
CA ALA A 1060 18.88 -34.50 61.72
C ALA A 1060 18.37 -33.49 60.68
N LEU A 1061 17.53 -32.53 61.10
CA LEU A 1061 17.02 -31.47 60.24
C LEU A 1061 18.14 -30.52 59.78
N LEU A 1062 19.05 -30.14 60.68
CA LEU A 1062 20.18 -29.28 60.35
C LEU A 1062 21.17 -29.96 59.40
N GLU A 1063 21.48 -31.25 59.62
CA GLU A 1063 22.37 -32.02 58.74
C GLU A 1063 21.76 -32.19 57.35
N THR A 1064 20.47 -32.50 57.28
CA THR A 1064 19.74 -32.57 56.01
C THR A 1064 19.79 -31.22 55.30
N ARG A 1065 19.53 -30.12 56.03
CA ARG A 1065 19.57 -28.76 55.49
C ARG A 1065 20.94 -28.36 54.97
N LEU A 1066 22.00 -28.60 55.75
CA LEU A 1066 23.38 -28.32 55.34
C LEU A 1066 23.79 -29.16 54.11
N THR A 1067 23.32 -30.40 54.02
CA THR A 1067 23.58 -31.27 52.86
C THR A 1067 22.93 -30.69 51.60
N TYR A 1068 21.65 -30.32 51.67
CA TYR A 1068 20.97 -29.68 50.53
C TYR A 1068 21.61 -28.34 50.16
N GLN A 1069 21.98 -27.52 51.14
CA GLN A 1069 22.64 -26.24 50.88
C GLN A 1069 23.99 -26.44 50.18
N THR A 1070 24.78 -27.42 50.62
CA THR A 1070 26.05 -27.78 49.96
C THR A 1070 25.82 -28.23 48.52
N VAL A 1071 24.78 -29.04 48.27
CA VAL A 1071 24.41 -29.45 46.90
C VAL A 1071 24.01 -28.23 46.05
N VAL A 1072 23.17 -27.34 46.59
CA VAL A 1072 22.75 -26.12 45.90
C VAL A 1072 23.94 -25.24 45.57
N ASP A 1073 24.83 -24.98 46.53
CA ASP A 1073 26.00 -24.12 46.33
C ASP A 1073 26.94 -24.69 45.26
N VAL A 1074 27.14 -26.01 45.22
CA VAL A 1074 27.94 -26.69 44.19
C VAL A 1074 27.29 -26.60 42.81
N LEU A 1075 25.96 -26.78 42.73
CA LEU A 1075 25.24 -26.70 41.45
C LEU A 1075 25.19 -25.26 40.91
N ARG A 1076 25.23 -24.25 41.78
CA ARG A 1076 25.08 -22.84 41.41
C ARG A 1076 26.25 -22.26 40.60
N VAL A 1077 27.45 -22.84 40.74
CA VAL A 1077 28.66 -22.40 40.01
C VAL A 1077 28.82 -23.13 38.66
N ARG A 1078 27.83 -23.94 38.25
CA ARG A 1078 27.87 -24.71 37.01
C ARG A 1078 26.89 -24.09 36.02
N ASP A 1079 27.38 -23.70 34.85
CA ASP A 1079 26.55 -23.04 33.82
C ASP A 1079 25.37 -23.89 33.33
N LYS A 1080 25.48 -25.22 33.39
CA LYS A 1080 24.41 -26.17 33.03
C LYS A 1080 24.48 -27.43 33.90
N VAL A 1081 23.31 -27.92 34.34
CA VAL A 1081 23.20 -29.15 35.13
C VAL A 1081 22.31 -30.14 34.37
N ILE A 1082 22.81 -31.36 34.16
CA ILE A 1082 22.07 -32.49 33.58
C ILE A 1082 21.75 -33.45 34.72
N ILE A 1083 20.48 -33.69 34.97
CA ILE A 1083 20.03 -34.68 35.96
C ILE A 1083 19.53 -35.91 35.19
N ASP A 1084 20.26 -37.01 35.31
CA ASP A 1084 19.84 -38.33 34.84
C ASP A 1084 19.33 -39.11 36.06
N ALA A 1085 18.02 -39.35 36.12
CA ALA A 1085 17.35 -39.99 37.26
C ALA A 1085 16.74 -41.33 36.79
N PRO A 1086 17.42 -42.47 37.01
CA PRO A 1086 16.97 -43.77 36.49
C PRO A 1086 15.66 -44.27 37.09
N ASP A 1087 15.32 -43.84 38.31
CA ASP A 1087 14.23 -44.41 39.13
C ASP A 1087 13.04 -43.45 39.37
N ALA A 1088 12.91 -42.38 38.58
CA ALA A 1088 11.73 -41.52 38.62
C ALA A 1088 10.58 -42.13 37.78
N PRO A 1089 9.42 -42.47 38.37
CA PRO A 1089 8.36 -43.18 37.67
C PRO A 1089 7.59 -42.24 36.73
N GLY A 1090 8.00 -42.18 35.46
CA GLY A 1090 7.24 -41.52 34.40
C GLY A 1090 8.12 -40.89 33.32
N ARG A 1091 8.43 -41.67 32.27
CA ARG A 1091 9.11 -41.29 31.00
C ARG A 1091 10.52 -40.69 31.14
N ARG A 1092 11.51 -41.40 30.57
CA ARG A 1092 12.92 -40.97 30.46
C ARG A 1092 13.02 -39.65 29.67
N HIS A 1093 13.24 -38.54 30.37
CA HIS A 1093 13.58 -37.25 29.76
C HIS A 1093 14.82 -36.68 30.44
N LEU A 1094 15.80 -36.28 29.62
CA LEU A 1094 17.00 -35.58 30.04
C LEU A 1094 16.61 -34.12 30.32
N PHE A 1095 16.69 -33.66 31.57
CA PHE A 1095 16.36 -32.27 31.92
C PHE A 1095 17.63 -31.41 31.85
N LEU A 1096 17.64 -30.42 30.96
CA LEU A 1096 18.60 -29.32 30.93
C LEU A 1096 17.95 -28.13 31.62
N LEU A 1097 18.38 -27.82 32.84
CA LEU A 1097 17.85 -26.71 33.62
C LEU A 1097 18.85 -25.55 33.65
N ASP A 1098 18.34 -24.34 33.47
CA ASP A 1098 19.05 -23.10 33.75
C ASP A 1098 19.02 -22.85 35.27
N PRO A 1099 20.18 -22.78 35.96
CA PRO A 1099 20.24 -22.59 37.41
C PRO A 1099 19.54 -21.32 37.90
N GLU A 1100 19.41 -20.27 37.07
CA GLU A 1100 18.76 -19.01 37.46
C GLU A 1100 17.23 -19.12 37.58
N LEU A 1101 16.61 -20.09 36.90
CA LEU A 1101 15.16 -20.35 36.99
C LEU A 1101 14.76 -21.12 38.25
N LEU A 1102 15.72 -21.74 38.95
CA LEU A 1102 15.51 -22.41 40.22
C LEU A 1102 15.71 -21.43 41.38
N LYS A 1103 14.64 -20.73 41.77
CA LYS A 1103 14.63 -19.93 43.02
C LYS A 1103 14.63 -20.84 44.25
N PHE A 1104 15.77 -21.46 44.55
CA PHE A 1104 15.97 -22.09 45.86
C PHE A 1104 16.08 -20.99 46.91
N PRO A 1105 15.32 -21.06 48.02
CA PRO A 1105 15.42 -20.07 49.09
C PRO A 1105 16.85 -20.08 49.65
N GLN A 1106 17.52 -18.91 49.64
CA GLN A 1106 18.80 -18.75 50.32
C GLN A 1106 18.57 -18.82 51.83
N LEU A 1107 19.24 -19.77 52.48
CA LEU A 1107 19.05 -20.02 53.90
C LEU A 1107 20.28 -19.49 54.66
N THR A 1108 20.16 -18.28 55.21
CA THR A 1108 21.17 -17.67 56.09
C THR A 1108 21.27 -18.42 57.44
N PRO A 1109 22.47 -18.48 58.06
CA PRO A 1109 22.61 -18.99 59.41
C PRO A 1109 21.73 -18.21 60.40
N PRO A 1110 21.14 -18.87 61.40
CA PRO A 1110 20.49 -18.17 62.49
C PRO A 1110 21.52 -17.25 63.14
N ARG A 1111 21.21 -15.95 63.26
CA ARG A 1111 22.11 -14.99 63.91
C ARG A 1111 22.41 -15.48 65.32
N THR A 1112 23.69 -15.60 65.67
CA THR A 1112 24.10 -15.72 67.07
C THR A 1112 23.52 -14.55 67.84
N ILE A 1113 22.78 -14.83 68.91
CA ILE A 1113 22.01 -13.81 69.65
C ILE A 1113 22.91 -12.79 70.37
N ASP A 1114 24.22 -13.02 70.47
CA ASP A 1114 25.15 -12.04 71.05
C ASP A 1114 25.94 -11.27 69.97
N LYS A 1115 25.31 -10.21 69.45
CA LYS A 1115 25.98 -8.98 68.98
C LYS A 1115 25.07 -7.78 69.32
N GLU A 1116 24.95 -7.49 70.62
CA GLU A 1116 25.10 -6.11 71.10
C GLU A 1116 26.59 -5.88 71.40
#